data_AF-A0A2V8CAK4-F1
#
_entry.id   AF-A0A2V8CAK4-F1
#
_cell.length_a   1.000
_cell.length_b   1.000
_cell.length_c   1.000
_cell.angle_alpha   90.00
_cell.angle_beta   90.00
_cell.angle_gamma   90.00
#
_symmetry.space_group_name_H-M   'P 1'
#
loop_
_entity.id
_entity.type
_entity.pdbx_description
1 polymer ?
#
loop_
_entity_poly.entity_id
_entity_poly.type
_entity_poly.pdbx_seq_one_letter_code
_entity_poly.pdbx_strand_id
1 'polypeptide(L)'
;MRRASRSRIVRATILCVLHVIVLRSAVQLLSAAPQITTILLSCDAPANAIVAENCLPGATDLNLATANDLSIQGFADGISVNTGQTVQFKIKTDATSFRMDIYRLGYYGGAGARKIVTSNFTQAQPQPDCLSDATTGLVDCANWAVSASWDTRGQTSGIYLAKLTRTDGIGAGASHIPFIVRDDARASDLLFQTSDTTWQAYNRFGGVSLYCGGPQSNTGSDYSCPTRGVKVSYNRPFDTRDHDPQSWLFNAEYPMLRWLEANGYDVSYFTGVDADASPALIKRHKVYLSVGHDEYWSANQRANVEAARDAGVNLAFFSGNEVFWKTRWEPSLDGVTPRRTLVSYKETLNDAKIDPSPEWTGTWRDPRFSPPADGGRPENALTGTIWTVNCCTYAITVPAEMGALRFWRNTGFDTLAPGTSATLTSDTLGYEWDEDLDNGSRPGGLLRLSSTIVDVPEKVTDYGAHVGAGTATHSLTLYRKNTVDPQGTHSALVFGAGTVQWSWGLDSVHDRGTSIPDPAIRQATVNLFADMNAQPGTIQSGLVAASPSTDTDAPVATVTSPADGATVEQGVRVTISGTAADVGGRVAGVEVSLDGGTIWHGAKGRTNWTYEWLPQATGQTVIKSRATDDSGNVGAASASIAVNVGPSNCPCTSLWNHDTTVPAVIDGGDATAQEIGVKFTSDIAGFITGVRFYKSASNTGTHIGNLWSATGSLLASATFSSESATGWQQVRFNTPV
;
A
#
# COMPACT_ATOMS: atom_id res chain seq x y z
N MET A 1 -46.59 82.10 35.67
CA MET A 1 -45.62 81.22 36.36
C MET A 1 -45.69 79.83 35.75
N ARG A 2 -44.51 79.35 35.31
CA ARG A 2 -44.07 78.01 34.87
C ARG A 2 -45.13 77.04 34.26
N ARG A 3 -45.05 77.02 32.92
CA ARG A 3 -45.58 76.15 31.84
C ARG A 3 -45.79 74.68 32.25
N ALA A 4 -46.97 74.05 32.13
CA ALA A 4 -47.84 73.78 30.95
C ALA A 4 -47.27 72.69 30.02
N SER A 5 -47.99 71.69 29.51
CA SER A 5 -49.30 71.06 29.79
C SER A 5 -49.45 69.87 28.83
N ARG A 6 -50.22 68.83 29.22
CA ARG A 6 -51.17 68.02 28.38
C ARG A 6 -50.59 67.26 27.16
N SER A 7 -51.14 66.18 26.62
CA SER A 7 -52.20 65.19 26.94
C SER A 7 -52.27 64.22 25.74
N ARG A 8 -52.81 63.00 25.92
CA ARG A 8 -53.57 62.19 24.92
C ARG A 8 -52.78 61.64 23.72
N ILE A 9 -53.11 60.55 23.00
CA ILE A 9 -53.96 59.33 23.07
C ILE A 9 -53.61 58.56 21.76
N VAL A 10 -53.61 57.21 21.81
CA VAL A 10 -53.86 56.23 20.72
C VAL A 10 -52.77 55.79 19.71
N ARG A 11 -52.83 54.46 19.50
CA ARG A 11 -52.13 53.46 18.68
C ARG A 11 -52.02 53.77 17.16
N ALA A 12 -50.95 53.28 16.51
CA ALA A 12 -50.93 52.03 15.71
C ALA A 12 -49.84 51.99 14.60
N THR A 13 -49.02 50.91 14.63
CA THR A 13 -48.41 50.12 13.53
C THR A 13 -47.34 50.65 12.54
N ILE A 14 -46.21 49.89 12.53
CA ILE A 14 -45.48 49.27 11.40
C ILE A 14 -44.10 49.83 10.94
N LEU A 15 -43.12 48.89 10.96
CA LEU A 15 -41.82 48.74 10.27
C LEU A 15 -40.66 49.72 10.55
N CYS A 16 -39.58 49.21 11.18
CA CYS A 16 -38.20 49.30 10.68
C CYS A 16 -37.18 48.52 11.54
N VAL A 17 -36.55 47.54 10.89
CA VAL A 17 -35.14 47.12 10.89
C VAL A 17 -34.14 47.71 11.93
N LEU A 18 -33.42 46.75 12.56
CA LEU A 18 -32.07 46.78 13.17
C LEU A 18 -31.80 47.40 14.56
N HIS A 19 -31.21 46.52 15.40
CA HIS A 19 -30.11 46.70 16.37
C HIS A 19 -30.41 46.80 17.89
N VAL A 20 -29.90 45.75 18.56
CA VAL A 20 -29.30 45.62 19.90
C VAL A 20 -30.18 45.29 21.13
N ILE A 21 -29.67 44.29 21.85
CA ILE A 21 -29.84 43.93 23.28
C ILE A 21 -30.97 42.94 23.60
N VAL A 22 -30.65 41.65 23.51
CA VAL A 22 -31.16 40.65 24.48
C VAL A 22 -29.96 40.01 25.17
N LEU A 23 -29.53 40.62 26.28
CA LEU A 23 -28.80 39.92 27.33
C LEU A 23 -29.83 39.28 28.25
N ARG A 24 -29.86 37.94 28.29
CA ARG A 24 -30.04 37.07 29.48
C ARG A 24 -30.59 35.70 29.09
N SER A 25 -29.70 34.82 28.64
CA SER A 25 -29.77 33.38 28.86
C SER A 25 -28.51 32.74 28.28
N ALA A 26 -27.43 32.77 29.05
CA ALA A 26 -26.21 32.03 28.77
C ALA A 26 -25.68 31.45 30.08
N VAL A 27 -24.99 30.32 29.94
CA VAL A 27 -24.25 29.56 30.96
C VAL A 27 -25.06 28.47 31.66
N GLN A 28 -25.26 27.36 30.95
CA GLN A 28 -24.99 26.00 31.44
C GLN A 28 -24.98 25.01 30.26
N LEU A 29 -23.93 25.08 29.44
CA LEU A 29 -23.45 23.96 28.65
C LEU A 29 -22.08 23.65 29.26
N LEU A 30 -22.04 22.64 30.14
CA LEU A 30 -20.77 22.05 30.53
C LEU A 30 -20.15 21.47 29.27
N SER A 31 -19.06 22.09 28.82
CA SER A 31 -18.06 21.45 27.99
C SER A 31 -17.59 20.18 28.72
N ALA A 32 -18.04 19.02 28.26
CA ALA A 32 -17.37 17.77 28.60
C ALA A 32 -16.00 17.81 27.93
N ALA A 33 -15.00 18.30 28.65
CA ALA A 33 -13.61 18.05 28.28
C ALA A 33 -13.43 16.52 28.19
N PRO A 34 -12.76 15.98 27.16
CA PRO A 34 -12.44 14.58 27.12
C PRO A 34 -11.63 14.25 28.38
N GLN A 35 -12.18 13.43 29.26
CA GLN A 35 -11.39 12.92 30.38
C GLN A 35 -10.31 12.03 29.78
N ILE A 36 -9.05 12.42 29.96
CA ILE A 36 -7.90 11.57 29.73
C ILE A 36 -7.96 10.49 30.82
N THR A 37 -8.72 9.43 30.60
CA THR A 37 -8.59 8.19 31.38
C THR A 37 -7.34 7.48 30.88
N THR A 38 -6.21 7.73 31.51
CA THR A 38 -5.08 6.82 31.49
C THR A 38 -5.53 5.52 32.16
N ILE A 39 -5.93 4.53 31.36
CA ILE A 39 -6.09 3.16 31.85
C ILE A 39 -4.68 2.66 32.15
N LEU A 40 -4.28 2.76 33.42
CA LEU A 40 -3.03 2.17 33.90
C LEU A 40 -3.08 0.66 33.63
N LEU A 41 -1.96 0.08 33.21
CA LEU A 41 -1.76 -1.37 33.12
C LEU A 41 -2.23 -2.04 34.42
N SER A 42 -3.42 -2.63 34.43
CA SER A 42 -3.87 -3.45 35.54
C SER A 42 -3.54 -4.90 35.20
N CYS A 43 -2.39 -5.35 35.67
CA CYS A 43 -2.01 -6.75 35.60
C CYS A 43 -2.94 -7.66 36.44
N ASP A 44 -3.73 -7.07 37.34
CA ASP A 44 -4.71 -7.79 38.16
C ASP A 44 -5.98 -8.16 37.37
N ALA A 45 -6.34 -7.38 36.35
CA ALA A 45 -7.49 -7.59 35.49
C ALA A 45 -7.17 -7.13 34.06
N PRO A 46 -6.35 -7.87 33.31
CA PRO A 46 -5.91 -7.47 31.97
C PRO A 46 -7.10 -7.43 31.00
N ALA A 47 -7.16 -6.39 30.16
CA ALA A 47 -8.26 -6.17 29.21
C ALA A 47 -8.36 -7.28 28.14
N ASN A 48 -7.23 -7.88 27.77
CA ASN A 48 -7.14 -8.98 26.80
C ASN A 48 -5.85 -9.79 27.04
N ALA A 49 -5.64 -10.84 26.22
CA ALA A 49 -4.49 -11.73 26.35
C ALA A 49 -3.13 -11.03 26.17
N ILE A 50 -3.06 -9.97 25.35
CA ILE A 50 -1.82 -9.23 25.11
C ILE A 50 -1.48 -8.33 26.30
N VAL A 51 -2.47 -7.68 26.90
CA VAL A 51 -2.27 -6.93 28.15
C VAL A 51 -1.80 -7.86 29.27
N ALA A 52 -2.35 -9.08 29.35
CA ALA A 52 -1.89 -10.10 30.31
C ALA A 52 -0.45 -10.54 30.04
N GLU A 53 -0.11 -10.80 28.77
CA GLU A 53 1.22 -11.23 28.35
C GLU A 53 2.29 -10.16 28.65
N ASN A 54 1.96 -8.88 28.45
CA ASN A 54 2.86 -7.76 28.74
C ASN A 54 3.17 -7.55 30.23
N CYS A 55 2.41 -8.18 31.14
CA CYS A 55 2.71 -8.18 32.56
C CYS A 55 3.84 -9.16 32.93
N LEU A 56 4.24 -10.04 32.00
CA LEU A 56 5.33 -10.99 32.19
C LEU A 56 6.69 -10.35 31.90
N PRO A 57 7.77 -10.81 32.57
CA PRO A 57 9.10 -10.23 32.37
C PRO A 57 9.64 -10.49 30.96
N GLY A 58 10.20 -9.44 30.35
CA GLY A 58 10.92 -9.53 29.09
C GLY A 58 12.36 -10.04 29.24
N ALA A 59 12.98 -10.40 28.10
CA ALA A 59 14.35 -10.86 27.99
C ALA A 59 15.10 -10.09 26.89
N THR A 60 16.38 -9.80 27.11
CA THR A 60 17.21 -8.99 26.19
C THR A 60 18.24 -9.82 25.42
N ASP A 61 18.35 -11.12 25.69
CA ASP A 61 19.35 -12.02 25.10
C ASP A 61 18.83 -12.79 23.88
N LEU A 62 17.77 -12.30 23.24
CA LEU A 62 17.21 -12.84 22.00
C LEU A 62 18.20 -12.72 20.83
N ASN A 63 18.89 -11.58 20.71
CA ASN A 63 19.68 -11.24 19.52
C ASN A 63 20.81 -12.24 19.26
N LEU A 64 21.10 -12.46 17.98
CA LEU A 64 22.30 -13.15 17.53
C LEU A 64 23.46 -12.16 17.46
N ALA A 65 24.70 -12.63 17.64
CA ALA A 65 25.88 -11.78 17.51
C ALA A 65 26.12 -11.34 16.05
N THR A 66 25.79 -12.23 15.11
CA THR A 66 25.81 -12.05 13.65
C THR A 66 24.52 -12.64 13.07
N ALA A 67 24.56 -13.26 11.90
CA ALA A 67 23.45 -14.07 11.38
C ALA A 67 23.43 -15.50 11.94
N ASN A 68 22.49 -16.31 11.42
CA ASN A 68 22.38 -17.73 11.72
C ASN A 68 23.68 -18.48 11.37
N ASP A 69 24.26 -19.16 12.35
CA ASP A 69 25.52 -19.88 12.22
C ASP A 69 25.34 -21.28 11.62
N LEU A 70 26.04 -21.59 10.52
CA LEU A 70 25.97 -22.89 9.82
C LEU A 70 26.32 -24.11 10.69
N SER A 71 27.07 -23.91 11.78
CA SER A 71 27.42 -24.99 12.72
C SER A 71 26.24 -25.45 13.59
N ILE A 72 25.15 -24.67 13.65
CA ILE A 72 23.92 -25.04 14.35
C ILE A 72 22.70 -24.36 13.71
N GLN A 73 21.90 -25.11 12.95
CA GLN A 73 20.70 -24.59 12.28
C GLN A 73 19.54 -25.57 12.36
N GLY A 74 18.34 -25.10 12.07
CA GLY A 74 17.17 -25.96 11.98
C GLY A 74 15.95 -25.22 11.45
N PHE A 75 14.83 -25.93 11.43
CA PHE A 75 13.52 -25.38 11.09
C PHE A 75 12.43 -26.09 11.91
N ALA A 76 11.28 -25.43 12.06
CA ALA A 76 10.09 -26.06 12.61
C ALA A 76 9.42 -26.90 11.52
N ASP A 77 8.94 -28.10 11.87
CA ASP A 77 8.32 -29.03 10.92
C ASP A 77 7.04 -28.47 10.30
N GLY A 78 6.38 -27.51 10.97
CA GLY A 78 5.43 -26.56 10.41
C GLY A 78 5.72 -25.13 10.85
N ILE A 79 5.51 -24.19 9.93
CA ILE A 79 5.71 -22.75 10.18
C ILE A 79 4.73 -22.20 11.22
N SER A 80 3.56 -22.82 11.38
CA SER A 80 2.58 -22.48 12.40
C SER A 80 1.93 -23.70 13.03
N VAL A 81 1.61 -23.57 14.32
CA VAL A 81 0.84 -24.54 15.11
C VAL A 81 -0.22 -23.81 15.93
N ASN A 82 -1.33 -24.46 16.25
CA ASN A 82 -2.32 -23.87 17.17
C ASN A 82 -1.85 -23.99 18.62
N THR A 83 -2.30 -23.08 19.49
CA THR A 83 -2.10 -23.22 20.95
C THR A 83 -2.64 -24.57 21.45
N GLY A 84 -1.86 -25.24 22.30
CA GLY A 84 -2.15 -26.60 22.78
C GLY A 84 -1.70 -27.74 21.85
N GLN A 85 -1.10 -27.43 20.70
CA GLN A 85 -0.40 -28.40 19.87
C GLN A 85 1.10 -28.45 20.21
N THR A 86 1.83 -29.38 19.60
CA THR A 86 3.28 -29.49 19.75
C THR A 86 3.96 -29.05 18.46
N VAL A 87 4.88 -28.09 18.56
CA VAL A 87 5.81 -27.78 17.46
C VAL A 87 6.97 -28.77 17.51
N GLN A 88 7.37 -29.31 16.37
CA GLN A 88 8.54 -30.17 16.25
C GLN A 88 9.65 -29.44 15.51
N PHE A 89 10.89 -29.70 15.89
CA PHE A 89 12.07 -29.06 15.31
C PHE A 89 13.00 -30.10 14.71
N LYS A 90 13.53 -29.77 13.53
CA LYS A 90 14.56 -30.53 12.84
C LYS A 90 15.85 -29.72 12.87
N ILE A 91 16.78 -30.13 13.74
CA ILE A 91 18.02 -29.41 14.02
C ILE A 91 19.21 -30.21 13.48
N LYS A 92 20.11 -29.53 12.78
CA LYS A 92 21.41 -30.03 12.31
C LYS A 92 22.53 -29.31 13.05
N THR A 93 23.36 -30.07 13.77
CA THR A 93 24.56 -29.55 14.42
C THR A 93 25.54 -30.67 14.74
N ASP A 94 26.83 -30.37 14.67
CA ASP A 94 27.92 -31.22 15.17
C ASP A 94 28.26 -30.93 16.64
N ALA A 95 27.62 -29.92 17.26
CA ALA A 95 27.89 -29.54 18.63
C ALA A 95 27.60 -30.68 19.60
N THR A 96 28.57 -31.03 20.46
CA THR A 96 28.38 -32.10 21.46
C THR A 96 27.44 -31.67 22.59
N SER A 97 27.19 -30.37 22.74
CA SER A 97 26.11 -29.83 23.54
C SER A 97 25.63 -28.49 22.99
N PHE A 98 24.33 -28.24 23.09
CA PHE A 98 23.72 -26.97 22.75
C PHE A 98 22.47 -26.74 23.61
N ARG A 99 21.95 -25.51 23.56
CA ARG A 99 20.73 -25.10 24.23
C ARG A 99 19.74 -24.54 23.22
N MET A 100 18.46 -24.80 23.44
CA MET A 100 17.35 -24.17 22.73
C MET A 100 16.55 -23.33 23.72
N ASP A 101 16.48 -22.03 23.46
CA ASP A 101 15.65 -21.09 24.20
C ASP A 101 14.43 -20.71 23.34
N ILE A 102 13.21 -20.88 23.84
CA ILE A 102 12.00 -20.43 23.16
C ILE A 102 11.66 -19.02 23.62
N TYR A 103 11.52 -18.11 22.65
CA TYR A 103 11.09 -16.73 22.86
C TYR A 103 9.76 -16.48 22.17
N ARG A 104 8.87 -15.70 22.82
CA ARG A 104 7.73 -15.04 22.17
C ARG A 104 8.11 -13.57 21.94
N LEU A 105 8.04 -13.10 20.70
CA LEU A 105 8.25 -11.68 20.37
C LEU A 105 7.07 -10.85 20.87
N GLY A 106 7.33 -9.61 21.26
CA GLY A 106 6.31 -8.73 21.85
C GLY A 106 6.88 -7.48 22.50
N TYR A 107 6.06 -6.74 23.25
CA TYR A 107 6.53 -5.48 23.84
C TYR A 107 7.35 -5.68 25.14
N TYR A 108 6.75 -6.28 26.17
CA TYR A 108 7.38 -6.58 27.48
C TYR A 108 8.18 -5.41 28.09
N GLY A 109 7.56 -4.22 28.16
CA GLY A 109 8.21 -3.01 28.68
C GLY A 109 9.37 -2.51 27.81
N GLY A 110 9.39 -2.88 26.53
CA GLY A 110 10.41 -2.50 25.56
C GLY A 110 11.50 -3.55 25.32
N ALA A 111 11.53 -4.64 26.10
CA ALA A 111 12.53 -5.71 25.97
C ALA A 111 12.44 -6.45 24.62
N GLY A 112 11.25 -6.49 23.99
CA GLY A 112 11.09 -7.00 22.63
C GLY A 112 10.78 -8.49 22.50
N ALA A 113 11.06 -9.25 23.55
CA ALA A 113 10.66 -10.64 23.64
C ALA A 113 10.60 -11.09 25.10
N ARG A 114 9.94 -12.23 25.32
CA ARG A 114 9.96 -12.98 26.57
C ARG A 114 10.56 -14.34 26.32
N LYS A 115 11.52 -14.73 27.15
CA LYS A 115 12.01 -16.11 27.19
C LYS A 115 11.02 -16.96 27.97
N ILE A 116 10.53 -18.03 27.35
CA ILE A 116 9.51 -18.90 27.92
C ILE A 116 10.15 -20.12 28.56
N VAL A 117 11.05 -20.79 27.84
CA VAL A 117 11.68 -22.02 28.30
C VAL A 117 13.07 -22.17 27.72
N THR A 118 13.92 -22.86 28.46
CA THR A 118 15.27 -23.25 28.08
C THR A 118 15.37 -24.77 28.14
N SER A 119 15.80 -25.39 27.05
CA SER A 119 16.04 -26.83 26.94
C SER A 119 17.51 -27.09 26.60
N ASN A 120 18.17 -27.99 27.32
CA ASN A 120 19.57 -28.35 27.09
C ASN A 120 19.69 -29.71 26.41
N PHE A 121 20.60 -29.81 25.46
CA PHE A 121 20.88 -31.01 24.68
C PHE A 121 22.37 -31.34 24.82
N THR A 122 22.68 -32.61 25.09
CA THR A 122 24.05 -33.08 25.38
C THR A 122 24.58 -34.03 24.31
N GLN A 123 24.02 -33.96 23.11
CA GLN A 123 24.41 -34.80 21.97
C GLN A 123 24.28 -34.01 20.68
N ALA A 124 25.23 -34.24 19.77
CA ALA A 124 25.16 -33.75 18.39
C ALA A 124 23.91 -34.27 17.69
N GLN A 125 23.43 -33.51 16.70
CA GLN A 125 22.27 -33.85 15.88
C GLN A 125 22.70 -33.89 14.41
N PRO A 126 23.40 -34.95 13.98
CA PRO A 126 23.74 -35.12 12.58
C PRO A 126 22.46 -35.35 11.76
N GLN A 127 22.38 -34.71 10.61
CA GLN A 127 21.26 -34.84 9.67
C GLN A 127 21.82 -35.18 8.28
N PRO A 128 21.11 -35.95 7.46
CA PRO A 128 21.52 -36.22 6.09
C PRO A 128 21.56 -34.92 5.27
N ASP A 129 22.18 -34.97 4.09
CA ASP A 129 22.03 -33.88 3.14
C ASP A 129 20.57 -33.75 2.72
N CYS A 130 20.13 -32.52 2.47
CA CYS A 130 18.76 -32.25 2.05
C CYS A 130 18.50 -32.87 0.67
N LEU A 131 17.25 -33.23 0.41
CA LEU A 131 16.80 -33.62 -0.91
C LEU A 131 16.89 -32.41 -1.85
N SER A 132 17.11 -32.66 -3.14
CA SER A 132 17.15 -31.60 -4.13
C SER A 132 16.57 -32.02 -5.49
N ASP A 133 16.04 -31.02 -6.22
CA ASP A 133 15.63 -31.14 -7.61
C ASP A 133 16.34 -30.06 -8.43
N ALA A 134 17.31 -30.49 -9.24
CA ALA A 134 18.12 -29.60 -10.07
C ALA A 134 17.33 -28.90 -11.18
N THR A 135 16.16 -29.43 -11.61
CA THR A 135 15.36 -28.81 -12.68
C THR A 135 14.60 -27.59 -12.15
N THR A 136 14.12 -27.64 -10.91
CA THR A 136 13.37 -26.54 -10.30
C THR A 136 14.23 -25.69 -9.35
N GLY A 137 15.42 -26.17 -9.00
CA GLY A 137 16.29 -25.60 -7.98
C GLY A 137 15.85 -25.92 -6.54
N LEU A 138 14.80 -26.72 -6.34
CA LEU A 138 14.26 -26.99 -5.00
C LEU A 138 15.31 -27.68 -4.11
N VAL A 139 15.52 -27.15 -2.91
CA VAL A 139 16.24 -27.80 -1.81
C VAL A 139 15.26 -27.99 -0.66
N ASP A 140 15.10 -29.23 -0.20
CA ASP A 140 14.10 -29.63 0.79
C ASP A 140 14.71 -30.63 1.78
N CYS A 141 14.75 -30.26 3.06
CA CYS A 141 15.33 -31.07 4.12
C CYS A 141 14.27 -31.92 4.85
N ALA A 142 13.16 -32.28 4.19
CA ALA A 142 12.11 -33.14 4.75
C ALA A 142 12.65 -34.46 5.32
N ASN A 143 13.73 -34.98 4.74
CA ASN A 143 14.42 -36.19 5.18
C ASN A 143 15.19 -36.05 6.50
N TRP A 144 15.29 -34.84 7.08
CA TRP A 144 15.82 -34.64 8.43
C TRP A 144 14.88 -35.23 9.48
N ALA A 145 15.46 -35.89 10.47
CA ALA A 145 14.72 -36.42 11.61
C ALA A 145 14.36 -35.29 12.59
N VAL A 146 13.20 -35.40 13.21
CA VAL A 146 12.80 -34.53 14.33
C VAL A 146 13.74 -34.79 15.51
N SER A 147 14.36 -33.74 16.03
CA SER A 147 15.38 -33.82 17.09
C SER A 147 15.04 -32.99 18.33
N ALA A 148 14.00 -32.15 18.28
CA ALA A 148 13.43 -31.48 19.44
C ALA A 148 11.94 -31.21 19.25
N SER A 149 11.23 -30.89 20.34
CA SER A 149 9.83 -30.47 20.29
C SER A 149 9.49 -29.58 21.48
N TRP A 150 8.37 -28.86 21.38
CA TRP A 150 7.85 -28.03 22.46
C TRP A 150 6.31 -27.97 22.43
N ASP A 151 5.66 -28.14 23.59
CA ASP A 151 4.21 -28.05 23.77
C ASP A 151 3.79 -26.58 23.94
N THR A 152 2.87 -26.10 23.09
CA THR A 152 2.38 -24.72 23.09
C THR A 152 1.18 -24.49 24.01
N ARG A 153 0.83 -25.46 24.88
CA ARG A 153 -0.28 -25.33 25.81
C ARG A 153 -0.14 -24.10 26.71
N GLY A 154 -1.22 -23.31 26.75
CA GLY A 154 -1.32 -22.12 27.60
C GLY A 154 -0.48 -20.94 27.10
N GLN A 155 0.04 -21.01 25.87
CA GLN A 155 0.86 -19.95 25.30
C GLN A 155 -0.03 -18.97 24.52
N THR A 156 0.22 -17.68 24.71
CA THR A 156 -0.46 -16.58 24.00
C THR A 156 -0.10 -16.59 22.52
N SER A 157 -1.08 -16.42 21.62
CA SER A 157 -0.77 -16.32 20.18
C SER A 157 0.32 -15.28 19.90
N GLY A 158 1.23 -15.57 18.97
CA GLY A 158 2.41 -14.74 18.74
C GLY A 158 3.34 -15.29 17.68
N ILE A 159 4.34 -14.48 17.36
CA ILE A 159 5.53 -14.91 16.59
C ILE A 159 6.58 -15.37 17.60
N TYR A 160 7.08 -16.58 17.41
CA TYR A 160 8.03 -17.23 18.30
C TYR A 160 9.34 -17.52 17.59
N LEU A 161 10.44 -17.49 18.35
CA LEU A 161 11.76 -17.88 17.89
C LEU A 161 12.32 -18.95 18.83
N ALA A 162 12.71 -20.10 18.27
CA ALA A 162 13.61 -21.00 18.97
C ALA A 162 15.05 -20.58 18.66
N LYS A 163 15.75 -20.05 19.66
CA LYS A 163 17.17 -19.70 19.57
C LYS A 163 18.01 -20.90 19.98
N LEU A 164 18.75 -21.44 19.02
CA LEU A 164 19.78 -22.44 19.25
C LEU A 164 21.08 -21.74 19.63
N THR A 165 21.82 -22.28 20.60
CA THR A 165 23.14 -21.76 21.00
C THR A 165 24.04 -22.90 21.39
N ARG A 166 25.22 -23.00 20.77
CA ARG A 166 26.23 -24.00 21.15
C ARG A 166 26.71 -23.76 22.58
N THR A 167 26.95 -24.85 23.30
CA THR A 167 27.45 -24.80 24.69
C THR A 167 28.64 -25.71 24.93
N ASP A 168 29.21 -26.29 23.86
CA ASP A 168 30.30 -27.26 23.92
C ASP A 168 31.70 -26.64 24.01
N GLY A 169 31.78 -25.31 24.03
CA GLY A 169 33.05 -24.58 24.15
C GLY A 169 33.89 -24.55 22.87
N ILE A 170 33.40 -25.10 21.75
CA ILE A 170 34.09 -25.11 20.44
C ILE A 170 33.73 -23.87 19.60
N GLY A 171 32.76 -23.07 20.05
CA GLY A 171 32.38 -21.80 19.43
C GLY A 171 31.16 -21.19 20.12
N ALA A 172 30.76 -20.00 19.68
CA ALA A 172 29.57 -19.29 20.19
C ALA A 172 28.40 -19.31 19.18
N GLY A 173 28.42 -20.25 18.23
CA GLY A 173 27.43 -20.32 17.14
C GLY A 173 25.99 -20.38 17.64
N ALA A 174 25.12 -19.60 16.99
CA ALA A 174 23.71 -19.50 17.35
C ALA A 174 22.85 -19.23 16.11
N SER A 175 21.62 -19.73 16.14
CA SER A 175 20.63 -19.52 15.06
C SER A 175 19.22 -19.39 15.60
N HIS A 176 18.36 -18.71 14.87
CA HIS A 176 16.92 -18.61 15.11
C HIS A 176 16.14 -19.55 14.19
N ILE A 177 15.12 -20.21 14.76
CA ILE A 177 14.06 -20.90 14.05
C ILE A 177 12.75 -20.15 14.31
N PRO A 178 12.17 -19.45 13.32
CA PRO A 178 10.85 -18.83 13.48
C PRO A 178 9.73 -19.86 13.39
N PHE A 179 8.68 -19.65 14.18
CA PHE A 179 7.40 -20.33 14.07
C PHE A 179 6.29 -19.49 14.70
N ILE A 180 5.05 -19.71 14.28
CA ILE A 180 3.90 -18.95 14.76
C ILE A 180 3.02 -19.85 15.63
N VAL A 181 2.63 -19.34 16.79
CA VAL A 181 1.58 -19.98 17.61
C VAL A 181 0.27 -19.24 17.34
N ARG A 182 -0.67 -19.93 16.69
CA ARG A 182 -2.02 -19.44 16.44
C ARG A 182 -2.90 -19.61 17.67
N ASP A 183 -4.06 -18.98 17.62
CA ASP A 183 -5.16 -19.20 18.57
C ASP A 183 -6.47 -19.29 17.77
N ASP A 184 -6.70 -20.45 17.17
CA ASP A 184 -7.78 -20.71 16.23
C ASP A 184 -9.18 -20.57 16.88
N ALA A 185 -9.24 -20.59 18.21
CA ALA A 185 -10.49 -20.44 18.98
C ALA A 185 -10.84 -18.97 19.25
N ARG A 186 -9.86 -18.06 19.32
CA ARG A 186 -10.09 -16.66 19.67
C ARG A 186 -10.66 -15.86 18.50
N ALA A 187 -11.37 -14.81 18.84
CA ALA A 187 -11.88 -13.79 17.92
C ALA A 187 -11.32 -12.44 18.37
N SER A 188 -10.00 -12.28 18.26
CA SER A 188 -9.33 -11.03 18.60
C SER A 188 -9.76 -9.91 17.67
N ASP A 189 -9.61 -8.67 18.12
CA ASP A 189 -9.92 -7.51 17.28
C ASP A 189 -9.04 -7.48 16.01
N LEU A 190 -7.74 -7.75 16.17
CA LEU A 190 -6.76 -7.75 15.08
C LEU A 190 -6.24 -9.17 14.80
N LEU A 191 -6.11 -9.53 13.52
CA LEU A 191 -5.40 -10.71 13.05
C LEU A 191 -4.18 -10.27 12.22
N PHE A 192 -2.99 -10.56 12.73
CA PHE A 192 -1.72 -10.23 12.09
C PHE A 192 -1.25 -11.40 11.22
N GLN A 193 -1.18 -11.21 9.91
CA GLN A 193 -0.49 -12.12 9.00
C GLN A 193 1.00 -11.81 8.95
N THR A 194 1.84 -12.83 9.12
CA THR A 194 3.26 -12.70 8.79
C THR A 194 3.51 -12.74 7.28
N SER A 195 4.57 -12.09 6.83
CA SER A 195 5.04 -12.16 5.42
C SER A 195 5.96 -13.36 5.16
N ASP A 196 5.64 -14.52 5.73
CA ASP A 196 6.51 -15.71 5.73
C ASP A 196 6.76 -16.29 4.34
N THR A 197 5.83 -16.10 3.40
CA THR A 197 6.04 -16.45 1.99
C THR A 197 7.15 -15.62 1.37
N THR A 198 7.22 -14.32 1.69
CA THR A 198 8.32 -13.45 1.28
C THR A 198 9.62 -13.82 1.98
N TRP A 199 9.58 -14.05 3.30
CA TRP A 199 10.76 -14.52 4.03
C TRP A 199 11.38 -15.74 3.33
N GLN A 200 10.53 -16.65 2.87
CA GLN A 200 10.92 -17.89 2.22
C GLN A 200 11.33 -17.72 0.75
N ALA A 201 10.71 -16.80 0.02
CA ALA A 201 11.07 -16.46 -1.36
C ALA A 201 12.50 -15.92 -1.47
N TYR A 202 12.91 -15.14 -0.46
CA TYR A 202 14.24 -14.54 -0.36
C TYR A 202 15.26 -15.40 0.39
N ASN A 203 14.84 -16.49 1.06
CA ASN A 203 15.71 -17.46 1.75
C ASN A 203 16.64 -18.16 0.75
N ARG A 204 17.95 -18.10 0.97
CA ARG A 204 19.01 -18.64 0.12
C ARG A 204 19.59 -19.95 0.64
N PHE A 205 19.08 -20.48 1.74
CA PHE A 205 19.56 -21.74 2.30
C PHE A 205 19.61 -22.84 1.22
N GLY A 206 20.77 -23.50 1.11
CA GLY A 206 21.02 -24.49 0.06
C GLY A 206 21.49 -23.89 -1.28
N GLY A 207 21.83 -22.60 -1.30
CA GLY A 207 22.34 -21.91 -2.49
C GLY A 207 21.27 -21.50 -3.49
N VAL A 208 19.99 -21.44 -3.07
CA VAL A 208 18.84 -21.20 -3.94
C VAL A 208 17.77 -20.34 -3.26
N SER A 209 17.22 -19.40 -4.02
CA SER A 209 16.05 -18.57 -3.70
C SER A 209 15.31 -18.23 -5.00
N LEU A 210 14.13 -17.62 -4.90
CA LEU A 210 13.38 -17.13 -6.06
C LEU A 210 14.03 -15.89 -6.71
N TYR A 211 15.07 -15.33 -6.10
CA TYR A 211 15.81 -14.14 -6.55
C TYR A 211 17.28 -14.39 -6.88
N CYS A 212 17.81 -15.59 -6.65
CA CYS A 212 19.19 -15.93 -6.98
C CYS A 212 19.51 -15.62 -8.44
N GLY A 213 20.64 -14.99 -8.71
CA GLY A 213 21.05 -14.60 -10.06
C GLY A 213 20.35 -13.35 -10.63
N GLY A 214 19.38 -12.75 -9.92
CA GLY A 214 18.79 -11.42 -10.17
C GLY A 214 18.07 -11.26 -11.53
N PRO A 215 16.75 -11.02 -11.57
CA PRO A 215 16.10 -10.63 -12.82
C PRO A 215 15.99 -9.11 -13.01
N GLN A 216 16.02 -8.35 -11.91
CA GLN A 216 16.06 -6.90 -11.91
C GLN A 216 17.35 -6.49 -11.21
N SER A 217 17.97 -5.45 -11.75
CA SER A 217 19.24 -4.89 -11.29
C SER A 217 19.13 -4.40 -9.83
N ASN A 218 19.15 -5.30 -8.85
CA ASN A 218 19.51 -4.95 -7.49
C ASN A 218 21.03 -4.74 -7.53
N THR A 219 21.45 -3.49 -7.66
CA THR A 219 22.86 -3.10 -7.80
C THR A 219 23.63 -3.50 -6.54
N GLY A 220 24.21 -4.69 -6.55
CA GLY A 220 25.02 -5.18 -5.45
C GLY A 220 25.22 -6.68 -5.58
N SER A 221 26.40 -7.14 -5.20
CA SER A 221 26.83 -8.54 -5.01
C SER A 221 25.92 -9.42 -4.14
N ASP A 222 24.73 -8.94 -3.77
CA ASP A 222 23.94 -9.51 -2.71
C ASP A 222 23.41 -10.86 -3.14
N TYR A 223 22.76 -11.05 -4.30
CA TYR A 223 22.23 -12.36 -4.73
C TYR A 223 23.24 -13.23 -5.50
N SER A 224 24.45 -13.36 -4.97
CA SER A 224 25.59 -14.12 -5.53
C SER A 224 25.43 -15.66 -5.54
N CYS A 225 24.20 -16.17 -5.46
CA CYS A 225 23.90 -17.59 -5.65
C CYS A 225 23.70 -17.93 -7.15
N PRO A 226 24.22 -19.09 -7.61
CA PRO A 226 24.45 -19.34 -9.04
C PRO A 226 23.19 -19.60 -9.87
N THR A 227 22.04 -19.94 -9.28
CA THR A 227 20.84 -20.30 -10.05
C THR A 227 19.56 -19.87 -9.34
N ARG A 228 18.67 -19.18 -10.08
CA ARG A 228 17.31 -18.87 -9.64
C ARG A 228 16.50 -20.15 -9.48
N GLY A 229 15.97 -20.40 -8.29
CA GLY A 229 14.96 -21.44 -8.10
C GLY A 229 13.60 -20.96 -8.58
N VAL A 230 12.75 -21.88 -9.04
CA VAL A 230 11.31 -21.61 -9.27
C VAL A 230 10.44 -22.21 -8.16
N LYS A 231 11.06 -22.89 -7.21
CA LYS A 231 10.45 -23.51 -6.03
C LYS A 231 11.35 -23.34 -4.81
N VAL A 232 10.76 -23.07 -3.65
CA VAL A 232 11.46 -22.97 -2.36
C VAL A 232 10.68 -23.70 -1.27
N SER A 233 11.38 -24.43 -0.38
CA SER A 233 10.75 -25.32 0.62
C SER A 233 10.76 -24.75 2.03
N TYR A 234 9.63 -24.77 2.74
CA TYR A 234 9.54 -24.50 4.17
C TYR A 234 10.24 -25.56 5.04
N ASN A 235 10.65 -26.70 4.47
CA ASN A 235 11.46 -27.69 5.17
C ASN A 235 12.95 -27.34 5.11
N ARG A 236 13.33 -26.10 5.42
CA ARG A 236 14.74 -25.69 5.47
C ARG A 236 14.94 -24.50 6.42
N PRO A 237 16.14 -24.33 7.00
CA PRO A 237 16.46 -23.14 7.79
C PRO A 237 16.27 -21.84 7.00
N PHE A 238 15.99 -20.75 7.71
CA PHE A 238 15.97 -19.39 7.12
C PHE A 238 17.34 -18.73 7.28
N ASP A 239 17.80 -18.03 6.25
CA ASP A 239 18.98 -17.15 6.30
C ASP A 239 18.68 -15.72 5.84
N THR A 240 17.42 -15.40 5.48
CA THR A 240 16.99 -14.14 4.88
C THR A 240 17.52 -12.90 5.60
N ARG A 241 17.54 -12.90 6.93
CA ARG A 241 18.06 -11.77 7.72
C ARG A 241 19.52 -11.42 7.41
N ASP A 242 20.35 -12.40 7.03
CA ASP A 242 21.79 -12.24 6.81
C ASP A 242 22.07 -11.39 5.56
N HIS A 243 21.35 -11.67 4.47
CA HIS A 243 21.63 -11.08 3.17
C HIS A 243 20.52 -10.19 2.62
N ASP A 244 19.31 -10.27 3.18
CA ASP A 244 18.13 -9.48 2.80
C ASP A 244 17.30 -9.14 4.05
N PRO A 245 17.86 -8.35 4.99
CA PRO A 245 17.14 -7.99 6.21
C PRO A 245 15.86 -7.21 5.91
N GLN A 246 15.75 -6.56 4.74
CA GLN A 246 14.56 -5.80 4.35
C GLN A 246 13.33 -6.67 4.08
N SER A 247 13.52 -7.92 3.64
CA SER A 247 12.46 -8.90 3.41
C SER A 247 12.28 -9.87 4.59
N TRP A 248 12.68 -9.44 5.80
CA TRP A 248 12.66 -10.26 7.01
C TRP A 248 11.83 -9.65 8.14
N LEU A 249 11.33 -10.52 9.02
CA LEU A 249 10.54 -10.24 10.23
C LEU A 249 11.01 -9.00 11.03
N PHE A 250 12.31 -8.86 11.27
CA PHE A 250 12.85 -7.81 12.14
C PHE A 250 12.87 -6.41 11.51
N ASN A 251 12.64 -6.30 10.20
CA ASN A 251 12.63 -5.01 9.52
C ASN A 251 11.32 -4.24 9.76
N ALA A 252 10.18 -4.78 9.35
CA ALA A 252 8.92 -4.03 9.38
C ALA A 252 7.82 -4.67 10.22
N GLU A 253 7.80 -5.98 10.37
CA GLU A 253 6.80 -6.68 11.19
C GLU A 253 7.09 -6.53 12.69
N TYR A 254 8.36 -6.57 13.08
CA TYR A 254 8.79 -6.42 14.48
C TYR A 254 8.50 -5.06 15.12
N PRO A 255 8.77 -3.90 14.48
CA PRO A 255 8.36 -2.62 15.05
C PRO A 255 6.82 -2.47 15.12
N MET A 256 6.07 -3.02 14.15
CA MET A 256 4.61 -3.03 14.19
C MET A 256 4.08 -3.87 15.37
N LEU A 257 4.53 -5.13 15.51
CA LEU A 257 4.04 -6.00 16.58
C LEU A 257 4.37 -5.43 17.96
N ARG A 258 5.57 -4.86 18.14
CA ARG A 258 5.96 -4.22 19.40
C ARG A 258 5.04 -3.05 19.73
N TRP A 259 4.71 -2.22 18.74
CA TRP A 259 3.83 -1.07 18.94
C TRP A 259 2.38 -1.47 19.23
N LEU A 260 1.84 -2.46 18.49
CA LEU A 260 0.52 -3.02 18.73
C LEU A 260 0.40 -3.55 20.17
N GLU A 261 1.37 -4.35 20.60
CA GLU A 261 1.37 -4.91 21.94
C GLU A 261 1.63 -3.84 23.01
N ALA A 262 2.48 -2.84 22.76
CA ALA A 262 2.70 -1.74 23.70
C ALA A 262 1.42 -0.94 23.99
N ASN A 263 0.52 -0.87 23.01
CA ASN A 263 -0.80 -0.27 23.13
C ASN A 263 -1.90 -1.33 23.41
N GLY A 264 -1.51 -2.53 23.86
CA GLY A 264 -2.42 -3.54 24.37
C GLY A 264 -3.56 -3.90 23.42
N TYR A 265 -3.36 -3.79 22.11
CA TYR A 265 -4.38 -4.22 21.15
C TYR A 265 -4.61 -5.73 21.29
N ASP A 266 -5.87 -6.15 21.20
CA ASP A 266 -6.18 -7.58 21.17
C ASP A 266 -5.81 -8.14 19.79
N VAL A 267 -4.61 -8.69 19.67
CA VAL A 267 -4.04 -9.21 18.43
C VAL A 267 -3.69 -10.70 18.53
N SER A 268 -4.09 -11.48 17.53
CA SER A 268 -3.61 -12.85 17.29
C SER A 268 -2.80 -12.92 16.00
N TYR A 269 -1.97 -13.94 15.85
CA TYR A 269 -0.99 -14.06 14.77
C TYR A 269 -1.18 -15.36 14.00
N PHE A 270 -1.00 -15.29 12.68
CA PHE A 270 -0.98 -16.44 11.77
C PHE A 270 -0.11 -16.16 10.53
N THR A 271 -0.01 -17.10 9.60
CA THR A 271 0.90 -17.04 8.44
C THR A 271 0.16 -16.88 7.11
N GLY A 272 0.88 -16.52 6.05
CA GLY A 272 0.35 -16.57 4.68
C GLY A 272 -0.09 -17.99 4.26
N VAL A 273 0.57 -19.02 4.78
CA VAL A 273 0.14 -20.43 4.62
C VAL A 273 -1.23 -20.66 5.27
N ASP A 274 -1.46 -20.07 6.44
CA ASP A 274 -2.74 -20.19 7.15
C ASP A 274 -3.86 -19.43 6.45
N ALA A 275 -3.55 -18.27 5.87
CA ALA A 275 -4.50 -17.50 5.07
C ALA A 275 -4.91 -18.22 3.76
N ASP A 276 -4.02 -19.01 3.15
CA ASP A 276 -4.39 -19.95 2.07
C ASP A 276 -5.30 -21.08 2.59
N ALA A 277 -4.92 -21.70 3.70
CA ALA A 277 -5.51 -22.97 4.14
C ALA A 277 -6.82 -22.81 4.94
N SER A 278 -7.01 -21.68 5.64
CA SER A 278 -8.00 -21.55 6.71
C SER A 278 -8.83 -20.25 6.60
N PRO A 279 -9.65 -20.08 5.53
CA PRO A 279 -10.45 -18.87 5.32
C PRO A 279 -11.37 -18.50 6.48
N ALA A 280 -11.86 -19.51 7.22
CA ALA A 280 -12.75 -19.31 8.35
C ALA A 280 -12.08 -18.55 9.50
N LEU A 281 -10.75 -18.63 9.65
CA LEU A 281 -10.05 -17.93 10.72
C LEU A 281 -10.06 -16.42 10.47
N ILE A 282 -9.82 -15.97 9.23
CA ILE A 282 -9.80 -14.53 8.88
C ILE A 282 -11.12 -13.84 9.25
N LYS A 283 -12.25 -14.52 9.01
CA LYS A 283 -13.61 -13.99 9.24
C LYS A 283 -14.00 -13.83 10.71
N ARG A 284 -13.17 -14.29 11.66
CA ARG A 284 -13.47 -14.19 13.10
C ARG A 284 -13.08 -12.85 13.71
N HIS A 285 -12.29 -12.06 12.99
CA HIS A 285 -11.66 -10.85 13.52
C HIS A 285 -12.27 -9.60 12.91
N LYS A 286 -12.07 -8.45 13.56
CA LYS A 286 -12.57 -7.17 13.04
C LYS A 286 -11.65 -6.61 11.95
N VAL A 287 -10.35 -6.86 12.07
CA VAL A 287 -9.32 -6.35 11.16
C VAL A 287 -8.31 -7.43 10.82
N TYR A 288 -8.05 -7.62 9.53
CA TYR A 288 -6.91 -8.38 9.03
C TYR A 288 -5.76 -7.43 8.68
N LEU A 289 -4.55 -7.76 9.14
CA LEU A 289 -3.33 -6.98 8.91
C LEU A 289 -2.36 -7.74 8.01
N SER A 290 -1.87 -7.06 6.98
CA SER A 290 -0.67 -7.43 6.21
C SER A 290 0.38 -6.36 6.48
N VAL A 291 1.59 -6.76 6.87
CA VAL A 291 2.60 -5.86 7.43
C VAL A 291 3.96 -6.18 6.86
N GLY A 292 4.70 -5.14 6.50
CA GLY A 292 6.10 -5.27 6.08
C GLY A 292 6.25 -5.43 4.58
N HIS A 293 6.90 -6.50 4.14
CA HIS A 293 7.14 -6.77 2.72
C HIS A 293 6.38 -8.04 2.30
N ASP A 294 5.07 -7.91 2.04
CA ASP A 294 4.17 -9.05 1.84
C ASP A 294 3.96 -9.39 0.34
N GLU A 295 5.07 -9.55 -0.38
CA GLU A 295 5.16 -9.63 -1.84
C GLU A 295 4.53 -10.89 -2.47
N TYR A 296 4.61 -12.05 -1.81
CA TYR A 296 4.26 -13.35 -2.41
C TYR A 296 2.93 -13.90 -1.92
N TRP A 297 1.90 -13.85 -2.76
CA TRP A 297 0.56 -14.29 -2.40
C TRP A 297 0.06 -15.43 -3.28
N SER A 298 -0.48 -16.45 -2.63
CA SER A 298 -1.14 -17.55 -3.34
C SER A 298 -2.54 -17.16 -3.81
N ALA A 299 -3.06 -17.88 -4.82
CA ALA A 299 -4.40 -17.61 -5.34
C ALA A 299 -5.50 -17.74 -4.27
N ASN A 300 -5.45 -18.78 -3.42
CA ASN A 300 -6.46 -18.94 -2.38
C ASN A 300 -6.29 -17.92 -1.26
N GLN A 301 -5.05 -17.57 -0.87
CA GLN A 301 -4.83 -16.51 0.12
C GLN A 301 -5.51 -15.21 -0.29
N ARG A 302 -5.29 -14.74 -1.52
CA ARG A 302 -5.97 -13.54 -2.03
C ARG A 302 -7.49 -13.69 -2.02
N ALA A 303 -8.00 -14.81 -2.52
CA ALA A 303 -9.44 -15.07 -2.56
C ALA A 303 -10.07 -15.10 -1.16
N ASN A 304 -9.37 -15.67 -0.17
CA ASN A 304 -9.84 -15.78 1.20
C ASN A 304 -9.87 -14.41 1.91
N VAL A 305 -8.86 -13.56 1.66
CA VAL A 305 -8.81 -12.18 2.17
C VAL A 305 -9.88 -11.31 1.51
N GLU A 306 -10.06 -11.41 0.19
CA GLU A 306 -11.16 -10.74 -0.53
C GLU A 306 -12.53 -11.18 0.01
N ALA A 307 -12.73 -12.48 0.25
CA ALA A 307 -13.95 -13.01 0.82
C ALA A 307 -14.19 -12.62 2.28
N ALA A 308 -13.13 -12.30 3.03
CA ALA A 308 -13.26 -11.75 4.39
C ALA A 308 -13.66 -10.28 4.36
N ARG A 309 -13.04 -9.47 3.49
CA ARG A 309 -13.46 -8.08 3.23
C ARG A 309 -14.93 -8.01 2.83
N ASP A 310 -15.32 -8.86 1.89
CA ASP A 310 -16.69 -8.90 1.37
C ASP A 310 -17.69 -9.43 2.42
N ALA A 311 -17.21 -10.00 3.53
CA ALA A 311 -17.99 -10.37 4.72
C ALA A 311 -17.87 -9.37 5.88
N GLY A 312 -17.31 -8.17 5.65
CA GLY A 312 -17.25 -7.08 6.63
C GLY A 312 -15.99 -7.03 7.50
N VAL A 313 -14.98 -7.85 7.23
CA VAL A 313 -13.67 -7.73 7.91
C VAL A 313 -12.89 -6.57 7.31
N ASN A 314 -12.46 -5.62 8.14
CA ASN A 314 -11.61 -4.51 7.68
C ASN A 314 -10.22 -5.04 7.30
N LEU A 315 -9.57 -4.41 6.32
CA LEU A 315 -8.21 -4.77 5.91
C LEU A 315 -7.28 -3.57 6.13
N ALA A 316 -6.10 -3.79 6.71
CA ALA A 316 -5.05 -2.78 6.78
C ALA A 316 -3.72 -3.34 6.27
N PHE A 317 -3.24 -2.75 5.18
CA PHE A 317 -1.97 -3.07 4.54
C PHE A 317 -0.94 -2.03 4.98
N PHE A 318 -0.09 -2.41 5.93
CA PHE A 318 1.09 -1.65 6.35
C PHE A 318 2.33 -2.15 5.60
N SER A 319 2.21 -2.14 4.27
CA SER A 319 3.16 -2.70 3.32
C SER A 319 3.25 -1.80 2.09
N GLY A 320 4.32 -2.01 1.32
CA GLY A 320 4.43 -1.67 -0.09
C GLY A 320 4.89 -2.92 -0.84
N ASN A 321 4.71 -2.97 -2.16
CA ASN A 321 4.97 -4.19 -2.95
C ASN A 321 4.22 -5.44 -2.45
N GLU A 322 3.12 -5.28 -1.72
CA GLU A 322 2.30 -6.43 -1.33
C GLU A 322 1.52 -7.01 -2.52
N VAL A 323 1.21 -8.31 -2.45
CA VAL A 323 0.35 -8.99 -3.45
C VAL A 323 0.91 -8.89 -4.88
N PHE A 324 2.23 -8.76 -5.04
CA PHE A 324 2.85 -8.55 -6.34
C PHE A 324 3.06 -9.85 -7.11
N TRP A 325 3.76 -10.82 -6.51
CA TRP A 325 3.97 -12.15 -7.12
C TRP A 325 2.84 -13.10 -6.79
N LYS A 326 2.29 -13.73 -7.83
CA LYS A 326 1.37 -14.84 -7.67
C LYS A 326 2.12 -16.15 -7.46
N THR A 327 1.70 -16.89 -6.44
CA THR A 327 2.28 -18.19 -6.10
C THR A 327 1.24 -19.30 -6.07
N ARG A 328 1.74 -20.54 -6.01
CA ARG A 328 0.95 -21.73 -5.71
C ARG A 328 1.70 -22.66 -4.78
N TRP A 329 0.97 -23.59 -4.17
CA TRP A 329 1.51 -24.53 -3.19
C TRP A 329 1.66 -25.93 -3.78
N GLU A 330 2.78 -26.57 -3.47
CA GLU A 330 3.00 -28.00 -3.66
C GLU A 330 3.33 -28.70 -2.33
N PRO A 331 3.19 -30.03 -2.26
CA PRO A 331 3.73 -30.82 -1.14
C PRO A 331 5.25 -30.68 -0.99
N SER A 332 5.79 -31.23 0.10
CA SER A 332 7.22 -31.43 0.28
C SER A 332 7.80 -32.33 -0.81
N LEU A 333 9.12 -32.26 -1.04
CA LEU A 333 9.76 -33.02 -2.13
C LEU A 333 9.62 -34.55 -1.97
N ASP A 334 9.48 -35.05 -0.74
CA ASP A 334 9.16 -36.45 -0.45
C ASP A 334 7.69 -36.83 -0.69
N GLY A 335 6.84 -35.85 -1.05
CA GLY A 335 5.42 -36.02 -1.33
C GLY A 335 4.52 -36.15 -0.11
N VAL A 336 5.04 -36.03 1.12
CA VAL A 336 4.31 -36.40 2.34
C VAL A 336 3.48 -35.25 2.90
N THR A 337 4.03 -34.04 2.97
CA THR A 337 3.42 -32.93 3.71
C THR A 337 2.90 -31.87 2.75
N PRO A 338 1.59 -31.51 2.77
CA PRO A 338 1.05 -30.49 1.88
C PRO A 338 1.58 -29.09 2.23
N ARG A 339 1.55 -28.16 1.27
CA ARG A 339 1.92 -26.74 1.45
C ARG A 339 3.29 -26.55 2.11
N ARG A 340 4.28 -27.29 1.61
CA ARG A 340 5.67 -27.13 2.02
C ARG A 340 6.52 -26.47 0.94
N THR A 341 6.09 -26.51 -0.31
CA THR A 341 6.82 -25.92 -1.42
C THR A 341 6.05 -24.73 -1.97
N LEU A 342 6.64 -23.54 -1.86
CA LEU A 342 6.15 -22.32 -2.49
C LEU A 342 6.71 -22.26 -3.92
N VAL A 343 5.83 -22.11 -4.90
CA VAL A 343 6.19 -22.12 -6.32
C VAL A 343 5.96 -20.75 -6.94
N SER A 344 6.97 -20.24 -7.64
CA SER A 344 6.85 -19.09 -8.53
C SER A 344 7.86 -19.18 -9.66
N TYR A 345 7.38 -19.31 -10.90
CA TYR A 345 8.24 -19.27 -12.07
C TYR A 345 8.57 -17.83 -12.51
N LYS A 346 7.92 -16.84 -11.91
CA LYS A 346 8.02 -15.42 -12.25
C LYS A 346 7.84 -15.18 -13.75
N GLU A 347 6.78 -15.75 -14.29
CA GLU A 347 6.49 -15.82 -15.73
C GLU A 347 6.47 -14.44 -16.41
N THR A 348 6.10 -13.38 -15.67
CA THR A 348 6.19 -11.97 -16.12
C THR A 348 7.59 -11.55 -16.54
N LEU A 349 8.63 -12.02 -15.84
CA LEU A 349 10.03 -11.72 -16.18
C LEU A 349 10.50 -12.49 -17.41
N ASN A 350 9.94 -13.68 -17.61
CA ASN A 350 10.26 -14.53 -18.74
C ASN A 350 9.48 -14.17 -20.01
N ASP A 351 8.48 -13.28 -19.89
CA ASP A 351 7.55 -12.92 -20.97
C ASP A 351 6.96 -14.17 -21.64
N ALA A 352 6.64 -15.19 -20.83
CA ALA A 352 6.11 -16.47 -21.30
C ALA A 352 5.48 -17.27 -20.16
N LYS A 353 4.42 -18.03 -20.47
CA LYS A 353 3.92 -19.12 -19.61
C LYS A 353 4.92 -20.28 -19.64
N ILE A 354 5.69 -20.46 -18.57
CA ILE A 354 6.77 -21.47 -18.45
C ILE A 354 6.59 -22.43 -17.28
N ASP A 355 5.69 -22.15 -16.33
CA ASP A 355 5.30 -23.13 -15.33
C ASP A 355 4.54 -24.26 -16.05
N PRO A 356 4.95 -25.54 -15.88
CA PRO A 356 4.25 -26.69 -16.47
C PRO A 356 2.80 -26.85 -15.98
N SER A 357 2.45 -26.28 -14.82
CA SER A 357 1.06 -26.15 -14.36
C SER A 357 0.32 -25.12 -15.23
N PRO A 358 -0.98 -25.31 -15.52
CA PRO A 358 -1.79 -24.27 -16.15
C PRO A 358 -1.94 -23.01 -15.30
N GLU A 359 -1.69 -23.09 -13.99
CA GLU A 359 -1.77 -21.95 -13.06
C GLU A 359 -0.72 -20.87 -13.38
N TRP A 360 -1.12 -19.60 -13.28
CA TRP A 360 -0.24 -18.45 -13.44
C TRP A 360 0.64 -18.26 -12.20
N THR A 361 1.94 -18.06 -12.40
CA THR A 361 2.88 -17.70 -11.33
C THR A 361 3.78 -16.51 -11.69
N GLY A 362 3.29 -15.60 -12.54
CA GLY A 362 3.85 -14.27 -12.75
C GLY A 362 3.27 -13.22 -11.80
N THR A 363 3.41 -11.93 -12.13
CA THR A 363 2.83 -10.85 -11.32
C THR A 363 1.31 -10.86 -11.43
N TRP A 364 0.64 -10.45 -10.37
CA TRP A 364 -0.82 -10.40 -10.33
C TRP A 364 -1.40 -9.43 -11.37
N ARG A 365 -0.69 -8.33 -11.68
CA ARG A 365 -1.11 -7.30 -12.63
C ARG A 365 -0.95 -7.66 -14.10
N ASP A 366 -0.10 -8.63 -14.45
CA ASP A 366 0.26 -8.93 -15.84
C ASP A 366 -0.88 -9.64 -16.60
N PRO A 367 -1.46 -9.02 -17.65
CA PRO A 367 -2.56 -9.61 -18.40
C PRO A 367 -2.12 -10.40 -19.64
N ARG A 368 -0.82 -10.38 -20.01
CA ARG A 368 -0.35 -10.81 -21.35
C ARG A 368 -0.73 -12.25 -21.73
N PHE A 369 -0.86 -13.13 -20.74
CA PHE A 369 -1.18 -14.56 -20.94
C PHE A 369 -2.55 -14.96 -20.39
N SER A 370 -3.42 -13.99 -20.11
CA SER A 370 -4.76 -14.16 -19.54
C SER A 370 -5.84 -13.69 -20.51
N PRO A 371 -6.86 -14.51 -20.85
CA PRO A 371 -7.03 -15.96 -20.57
C PRO A 371 -6.13 -16.88 -21.46
N PRO A 372 -5.94 -18.18 -21.12
CA PRO A 372 -6.60 -18.96 -20.06
C PRO A 372 -5.92 -18.90 -18.69
N ALA A 373 -4.75 -18.28 -18.58
CA ALA A 373 -4.18 -17.97 -17.26
C ALA A 373 -5.06 -16.93 -16.54
N ASP A 374 -4.76 -16.65 -15.28
CA ASP A 374 -5.57 -15.79 -14.41
C ASP A 374 -4.74 -14.65 -13.79
N GLY A 375 -3.88 -14.05 -14.62
CA GLY A 375 -3.28 -12.73 -14.40
C GLY A 375 -4.25 -11.58 -14.73
N GLY A 376 -3.75 -10.34 -14.78
CA GLY A 376 -4.58 -9.14 -15.05
C GLY A 376 -5.47 -8.72 -13.88
N ARG A 377 -5.09 -9.10 -12.65
CA ARG A 377 -5.75 -8.74 -11.39
C ARG A 377 -4.78 -7.90 -10.55
N PRO A 378 -4.55 -6.62 -10.88
CA PRO A 378 -3.56 -5.82 -10.15
C PRO A 378 -3.89 -5.70 -8.66
N GLU A 379 -2.86 -5.34 -7.90
CA GLU A 379 -2.77 -5.25 -6.45
C GLU A 379 -3.72 -4.16 -5.95
N ASN A 380 -3.76 -3.02 -6.64
CA ASN A 380 -4.60 -1.88 -6.27
C ASN A 380 -6.10 -2.21 -6.28
N ALA A 381 -6.55 -3.22 -7.02
CA ALA A 381 -7.94 -3.68 -6.96
C ALA A 381 -8.35 -4.23 -5.57
N LEU A 382 -7.36 -4.65 -4.77
CA LEU A 382 -7.53 -5.08 -3.39
C LEU A 382 -7.03 -4.02 -2.41
N THR A 383 -5.78 -3.59 -2.52
CA THR A 383 -5.11 -2.79 -1.47
C THR A 383 -5.34 -1.29 -1.62
N GLY A 384 -5.77 -0.85 -2.81
CA GLY A 384 -5.91 0.57 -3.17
C GLY A 384 -4.66 1.19 -3.76
N THR A 385 -3.51 0.54 -3.65
CA THR A 385 -2.22 1.01 -4.18
C THR A 385 -1.55 -0.07 -5.03
N ILE A 386 -0.64 0.34 -5.92
CA ILE A 386 0.09 -0.57 -6.79
C ILE A 386 1.57 -0.23 -6.73
N TRP A 387 2.43 -1.24 -6.55
CA TRP A 387 3.87 -1.04 -6.49
C TRP A 387 4.43 -0.40 -7.75
N THR A 388 5.19 0.67 -7.57
CA THR A 388 5.83 1.38 -8.68
C THR A 388 7.23 1.84 -8.40
N VAL A 389 7.76 1.72 -7.18
CA VAL A 389 9.13 2.15 -6.86
C VAL A 389 9.92 1.05 -6.15
N ASN A 390 11.03 0.65 -6.76
CA ASN A 390 11.89 -0.48 -6.33
C ASN A 390 13.03 -0.08 -5.39
N CYS A 391 13.09 1.17 -4.94
CA CYS A 391 14.25 1.67 -4.23
C CYS A 391 13.99 2.81 -3.28
N CYS A 392 15.08 3.13 -2.59
CA CYS A 392 15.32 4.42 -1.99
C CYS A 392 14.39 4.67 -0.80
N THR A 393 14.57 5.78 -0.10
CA THR A 393 13.76 6.06 1.07
C THR A 393 13.58 7.56 1.26
N TYR A 394 12.39 7.96 1.71
CA TYR A 394 11.94 9.33 1.77
C TYR A 394 11.04 9.56 3.00
N ALA A 395 10.63 10.81 3.20
CA ALA A 395 9.61 11.18 4.17
C ALA A 395 8.25 11.34 3.47
N ILE A 396 7.18 10.86 4.08
CA ILE A 396 5.81 11.13 3.60
C ILE A 396 5.45 12.60 3.85
N THR A 397 4.83 13.25 2.87
CA THR A 397 4.24 14.58 3.03
C THR A 397 2.71 14.54 3.06
N VAL A 398 2.11 15.31 3.95
CA VAL A 398 0.66 15.42 4.15
C VAL A 398 0.22 16.85 3.86
N PRO A 399 -0.35 17.13 2.67
CA PRO A 399 -0.93 18.43 2.36
C PRO A 399 -2.05 18.83 3.33
N ALA A 400 -2.21 20.13 3.60
CA ALA A 400 -3.18 20.66 4.54
C ALA A 400 -4.62 20.15 4.30
N GLU A 401 -5.04 20.04 3.05
CA GLU A 401 -6.36 19.53 2.67
C GLU A 401 -6.56 18.03 2.93
N MET A 402 -5.48 17.27 3.13
CA MET A 402 -5.52 15.87 3.57
C MET A 402 -5.33 15.77 5.08
N GLY A 403 -4.48 16.63 5.66
CA GLY A 403 -4.26 16.73 7.11
C GLY A 403 -5.51 17.08 7.93
N ALA A 404 -6.51 17.72 7.30
CA ALA A 404 -7.80 18.00 7.91
C ALA A 404 -8.79 16.82 7.93
N LEU A 405 -8.47 15.69 7.28
CA LEU A 405 -9.32 14.51 7.25
C LEU A 405 -9.27 13.74 8.56
N ARG A 406 -10.37 13.05 8.89
CA ARG A 406 -10.53 12.25 10.11
C ARG A 406 -9.36 11.30 10.43
N PHE A 407 -8.68 10.74 9.44
CA PHE A 407 -7.51 9.86 9.64
C PHE A 407 -6.40 10.55 10.47
N TRP A 408 -6.19 11.85 10.26
CA TRP A 408 -5.17 12.66 10.93
C TRP A 408 -5.69 13.42 12.16
N ARG A 409 -6.88 13.08 12.68
CA ARG A 409 -7.37 13.71 13.92
C ARG A 409 -6.35 13.51 15.07
N ASN A 410 -6.30 14.46 16.01
CA ASN A 410 -5.36 14.42 17.14
C ASN A 410 -3.86 14.48 16.78
N THR A 411 -3.48 14.72 15.51
CA THR A 411 -2.05 14.96 15.14
C THR A 411 -1.69 16.44 15.06
N GLY A 412 -2.70 17.32 15.00
CA GLY A 412 -2.55 18.77 14.80
C GLY A 412 -2.51 19.21 13.33
N PHE A 413 -2.60 18.26 12.37
CA PHE A 413 -2.53 18.56 10.94
C PHE A 413 -3.78 19.29 10.40
N ASP A 414 -4.87 19.31 11.15
CA ASP A 414 -6.09 20.06 10.82
C ASP A 414 -5.91 21.59 10.91
N THR A 415 -4.81 22.04 11.51
CA THR A 415 -4.46 23.46 11.65
C THR A 415 -3.44 23.96 10.62
N LEU A 416 -3.00 23.10 9.70
CA LEU A 416 -2.08 23.48 8.62
C LEU A 416 -2.68 24.58 7.75
N ALA A 417 -1.86 25.57 7.38
CA ALA A 417 -2.29 26.64 6.50
C ALA A 417 -2.56 26.11 5.08
N PRO A 418 -3.59 26.60 4.35
CA PRO A 418 -3.84 26.20 2.97
C PRO A 418 -2.59 26.33 2.08
N GLY A 419 -2.30 25.30 1.29
CA GLY A 419 -1.12 25.25 0.42
C GLY A 419 0.19 24.84 1.11
N THR A 420 0.15 24.46 2.39
CA THR A 420 1.29 23.89 3.13
C THR A 420 1.13 22.39 3.33
N SER A 421 2.22 21.72 3.73
CA SER A 421 2.22 20.30 4.07
C SER A 421 2.97 20.06 5.38
N ALA A 422 2.53 19.07 6.14
CA ALA A 422 3.38 18.45 7.16
C ALA A 422 4.31 17.41 6.51
N THR A 423 5.50 17.23 7.07
CA THR A 423 6.47 16.20 6.66
C THR A 423 6.65 15.25 7.83
N LEU A 424 6.43 13.95 7.59
CA LEU A 424 6.66 12.92 8.58
C LEU A 424 8.16 12.63 8.72
N THR A 425 8.53 11.82 9.70
CA THR A 425 9.92 11.42 9.92
C THR A 425 10.51 10.76 8.66
N SER A 426 11.80 11.00 8.43
CA SER A 426 12.53 10.37 7.33
C SER A 426 12.47 8.85 7.40
N ASP A 427 12.64 8.24 6.24
CA ASP A 427 12.67 6.79 6.05
C ASP A 427 11.35 6.08 6.37
N THR A 428 10.22 6.80 6.27
CA THR A 428 8.87 6.24 6.44
C THR A 428 8.18 5.95 5.10
N LEU A 429 8.79 6.37 3.98
CA LEU A 429 8.39 6.04 2.62
C LEU A 429 9.52 5.30 1.91
N GLY A 430 9.41 3.99 1.83
CA GLY A 430 10.35 3.09 1.16
C GLY A 430 10.34 1.68 1.78
N TYR A 431 11.37 0.85 1.61
CA TYR A 431 12.35 1.00 0.54
C TYR A 431 11.69 0.71 -0.83
N GLU A 432 10.62 -0.08 -0.81
CA GLU A 432 9.67 -0.23 -1.91
C GLU A 432 8.35 0.43 -1.53
N TRP A 433 7.72 1.08 -2.50
CA TRP A 433 6.50 1.83 -2.27
C TRP A 433 5.63 1.97 -3.52
N ASP A 434 4.40 2.36 -3.26
CA ASP A 434 3.29 2.23 -4.21
C ASP A 434 2.66 3.58 -4.57
N GLU A 435 1.96 3.59 -5.71
CA GLU A 435 1.14 4.72 -6.17
C GLU A 435 -0.36 4.36 -6.20
N ASP A 436 -1.22 5.37 -6.11
CA ASP A 436 -2.64 5.27 -6.50
C ASP A 436 -2.78 5.62 -7.99
N LEU A 437 -2.66 4.61 -8.86
CA LEU A 437 -2.78 4.75 -10.30
C LEU A 437 -4.21 4.59 -10.80
N ASP A 438 -4.62 5.48 -11.73
CA ASP A 438 -5.87 5.37 -12.48
C ASP A 438 -5.70 4.39 -13.67
N ASN A 439 -5.66 3.10 -13.35
CA ASN A 439 -5.46 2.00 -14.30
C ASN A 439 -6.76 1.21 -14.58
N GLY A 440 -7.92 1.78 -14.27
CA GLY A 440 -9.22 1.11 -14.39
C GLY A 440 -9.50 0.02 -13.36
N SER A 441 -8.56 -0.29 -12.46
CA SER A 441 -8.73 -1.27 -11.38
C SER A 441 -8.84 -0.65 -9.99
N ARG A 442 -8.76 0.68 -9.90
CA ARG A 442 -8.88 1.45 -8.66
C ARG A 442 -10.24 1.17 -7.98
N PRO A 443 -10.27 0.86 -6.66
CA PRO A 443 -11.50 0.70 -5.93
C PRO A 443 -12.35 1.98 -5.95
N GLY A 444 -13.65 1.82 -6.17
CA GLY A 444 -14.56 2.96 -6.18
C GLY A 444 -14.64 3.66 -4.82
N GLY A 445 -14.63 4.99 -4.82
CA GLY A 445 -14.66 5.78 -3.59
C GLY A 445 -13.34 5.80 -2.83
N LEU A 446 -12.22 5.45 -3.47
CA LEU A 446 -10.91 5.54 -2.82
C LEU A 446 -10.52 6.99 -2.58
N LEU A 447 -10.14 7.29 -1.35
CA LEU A 447 -9.67 8.60 -0.90
C LEU A 447 -8.16 8.56 -0.59
N ARG A 448 -7.50 9.71 -0.80
CA ARG A 448 -6.07 9.91 -0.52
C ARG A 448 -5.89 10.67 0.79
N LEU A 449 -4.99 10.17 1.63
CA LEU A 449 -4.69 10.67 2.97
C LEU A 449 -3.32 11.36 3.05
N SER A 450 -2.47 11.19 2.05
CA SER A 450 -1.20 11.90 1.90
C SER A 450 -0.90 12.09 0.41
N SER A 451 0.12 12.89 0.09
CA SER A 451 0.63 13.02 -1.28
C SER A 451 2.09 13.41 -1.23
N THR A 452 2.96 12.50 -1.68
CA THR A 452 4.41 12.73 -1.76
C THR A 452 4.87 12.52 -3.20
N ILE A 453 5.43 13.55 -3.84
CA ILE A 453 5.90 13.49 -5.22
C ILE A 453 7.42 13.49 -5.22
N VAL A 454 8.02 12.47 -5.84
CA VAL A 454 9.47 12.28 -5.83
C VAL A 454 9.95 11.81 -7.20
N ASP A 455 11.07 12.36 -7.66
CA ASP A 455 11.82 11.79 -8.77
C ASP A 455 12.69 10.65 -8.26
N VAL A 456 12.44 9.44 -8.76
CA VAL A 456 13.09 8.21 -8.30
C VAL A 456 13.91 7.58 -9.43
N PRO A 457 15.03 6.92 -9.11
CA PRO A 457 15.86 6.26 -10.13
C PRO A 457 15.26 4.93 -10.62
N GLU A 458 14.39 4.29 -9.83
CA GLU A 458 13.84 2.96 -10.12
C GLU A 458 12.31 2.94 -10.02
N LYS A 459 11.65 3.57 -11.00
CA LYS A 459 10.21 3.49 -11.21
C LYS A 459 9.88 2.33 -12.15
N VAL A 460 8.90 1.50 -11.80
CA VAL A 460 8.39 0.40 -12.62
C VAL A 460 7.81 0.95 -13.93
N THR A 461 8.21 0.36 -15.07
CA THR A 461 7.84 0.84 -16.42
C THR A 461 6.90 -0.09 -17.17
N ASP A 462 6.58 -1.26 -16.62
CA ASP A 462 5.75 -2.28 -17.25
C ASP A 462 4.93 -3.08 -16.22
N TYR A 463 4.64 -4.36 -16.49
CA TYR A 463 3.92 -5.26 -15.58
C TYR A 463 4.74 -5.70 -14.35
N GLY A 464 5.86 -5.04 -14.06
CA GLY A 464 6.73 -5.31 -12.93
C GLY A 464 7.98 -6.11 -13.28
N ALA A 465 8.41 -6.11 -14.55
CA ALA A 465 9.65 -6.73 -15.00
C ALA A 465 10.79 -5.72 -15.18
N HIS A 466 10.51 -4.43 -15.41
CA HIS A 466 11.53 -3.42 -15.64
C HIS A 466 11.32 -2.17 -14.80
N VAL A 467 12.44 -1.49 -14.48
CA VAL A 467 12.47 -0.20 -13.80
C VAL A 467 13.31 0.81 -14.58
N GLY A 468 13.02 2.09 -14.41
CA GLY A 468 13.80 3.20 -14.94
C GLY A 468 13.50 4.50 -14.18
N ALA A 469 14.28 5.55 -14.44
CA ALA A 469 14.07 6.82 -13.75
C ALA A 469 12.70 7.44 -14.11
N GLY A 470 12.01 8.01 -13.12
CA GLY A 470 10.73 8.68 -13.33
C GLY A 470 10.20 9.38 -12.08
N THR A 471 9.16 10.19 -12.25
CA THR A 471 8.46 10.82 -11.13
C THR A 471 7.35 9.90 -10.64
N ALA A 472 7.28 9.64 -9.34
CA ALA A 472 6.24 8.85 -8.70
C ALA A 472 5.51 9.66 -7.60
N THR A 473 4.21 9.39 -7.40
CA THR A 473 3.35 10.05 -6.43
C THR A 473 2.76 9.07 -5.41
N HIS A 474 3.41 8.95 -4.25
CA HIS A 474 2.89 8.15 -3.14
C HIS A 474 1.63 8.79 -2.55
N SER A 475 0.69 7.95 -2.13
CA SER A 475 -0.45 8.35 -1.31
C SER A 475 -0.83 7.21 -0.37
N LEU A 476 -1.03 7.53 0.90
CA LEU A 476 -1.83 6.70 1.81
C LEU A 476 -3.26 6.65 1.27
N THR A 477 -3.88 5.47 1.25
CA THR A 477 -5.22 5.28 0.69
C THR A 477 -6.19 4.65 1.68
N LEU A 478 -7.47 4.98 1.53
CA LEU A 478 -8.57 4.33 2.23
C LEU A 478 -9.75 4.19 1.29
N TYR A 479 -10.47 3.08 1.36
CA TYR A 479 -11.79 2.96 0.72
C TYR A 479 -12.72 2.11 1.57
N ARG A 480 -14.03 2.26 1.33
CA ARG A 480 -15.07 1.42 1.96
C ARG A 480 -15.65 0.47 0.92
N LYS A 481 -15.55 -0.83 1.18
CA LYS A 481 -16.23 -1.86 0.41
C LYS A 481 -17.57 -2.15 1.08
N ASN A 482 -18.67 -1.90 0.36
CA ASN A 482 -19.99 -2.36 0.74
C ASN A 482 -20.38 -3.56 -0.13
N THR A 483 -20.86 -4.63 0.50
CA THR A 483 -21.31 -5.87 -0.16
C THR A 483 -22.66 -6.29 0.38
N VAL A 484 -23.43 -6.98 -0.44
CA VAL A 484 -24.73 -7.55 -0.04
C VAL A 484 -24.72 -9.03 -0.37
N ASP A 485 -24.99 -9.85 0.63
CA ASP A 485 -25.13 -11.30 0.52
C ASP A 485 -26.43 -11.76 1.22
N PRO A 486 -26.74 -13.07 1.25
CA PRO A 486 -27.93 -13.56 1.96
C PRO A 486 -27.96 -13.28 3.47
N GLN A 487 -26.84 -12.92 4.09
CA GLN A 487 -26.70 -12.59 5.50
C GLN A 487 -26.91 -11.10 5.79
N GLY A 488 -26.83 -10.23 4.77
CA GLY A 488 -27.18 -8.82 4.88
C GLY A 488 -26.22 -7.91 4.12
N THR A 489 -26.17 -6.65 4.54
CA THR A 489 -25.18 -5.68 4.05
C THR A 489 -23.96 -5.70 4.95
N HIS A 490 -22.80 -5.91 4.36
CA HIS A 490 -21.50 -5.83 5.04
C HIS A 490 -20.75 -4.60 4.57
N SER A 491 -19.92 -4.05 5.47
CA SER A 491 -19.08 -2.91 5.18
C SER A 491 -17.69 -3.13 5.76
N ALA A 492 -16.66 -2.96 4.94
CA ALA A 492 -15.27 -3.09 5.35
C ALA A 492 -14.49 -1.85 4.89
N LEU A 493 -13.72 -1.26 5.78
CA LEU A 493 -12.67 -0.32 5.43
C LEU A 493 -11.43 -1.07 4.97
N VAL A 494 -10.78 -0.55 3.94
CA VAL A 494 -9.50 -1.06 3.45
C VAL A 494 -8.51 0.09 3.37
N PHE A 495 -7.44 0.00 4.16
CA PHE A 495 -6.37 0.99 4.23
C PHE A 495 -5.10 0.43 3.59
N GLY A 496 -4.45 1.25 2.76
CA GLY A 496 -3.15 0.96 2.17
C GLY A 496 -2.13 2.04 2.55
N ALA A 497 -1.06 1.63 3.24
CA ALA A 497 0.08 2.50 3.54
C ALA A 497 0.92 2.76 2.28
N GLY A 498 0.98 1.80 1.35
CA GLY A 498 1.76 1.90 0.11
C GLY A 498 3.25 2.07 0.36
N THR A 499 3.79 1.51 1.45
CA THR A 499 5.20 1.54 1.82
C THR A 499 5.55 0.44 2.82
N VAL A 500 6.68 -0.24 2.59
CA VAL A 500 7.24 -1.26 3.52
C VAL A 500 7.62 -0.65 4.88
N GLN A 501 7.93 0.66 4.92
CA GLN A 501 8.52 1.34 6.07
C GLN A 501 7.53 2.06 6.99
N TRP A 502 6.21 1.89 6.85
CA TRP A 502 5.25 2.57 7.72
C TRP A 502 5.53 2.32 9.21
N SER A 503 5.85 1.07 9.56
CA SER A 503 6.06 0.65 10.94
C SER A 503 7.34 1.20 11.58
N TRP A 504 8.29 1.70 10.79
CA TRP A 504 9.46 2.42 11.29
C TRP A 504 9.05 3.71 12.02
N GLY A 505 7.95 4.33 11.59
CA GLY A 505 7.32 5.44 12.31
C GLY A 505 6.64 5.05 13.63
N LEU A 506 6.49 3.75 13.94
CA LEU A 506 5.81 3.27 15.14
C LEU A 506 6.78 2.92 16.27
N ASP A 507 7.89 2.24 15.98
CA ASP A 507 8.88 1.80 16.97
C ASP A 507 10.29 1.86 16.34
N SER A 508 11.29 2.32 17.10
CA SER A 508 12.67 2.53 16.64
C SER A 508 13.51 1.25 16.59
N VAL A 509 12.99 0.13 17.10
CA VAL A 509 13.71 -1.13 17.18
C VAL A 509 13.33 -1.98 15.97
N HIS A 510 14.13 -1.84 14.93
CA HIS A 510 14.02 -2.59 13.69
C HIS A 510 15.38 -2.83 13.06
N ASP A 511 15.47 -3.82 12.17
CA ASP A 511 16.63 -3.97 11.29
C ASP A 511 16.63 -2.88 10.22
N ARG A 512 17.83 -2.45 9.82
CA ARG A 512 18.12 -1.35 8.87
C ARG A 512 17.62 0.03 9.33
N GLY A 513 18.21 1.09 8.80
CA GLY A 513 17.79 2.46 9.08
C GLY A 513 18.02 2.90 10.54
N THR A 514 17.69 4.16 10.81
CA THR A 514 17.78 4.76 12.16
C THR A 514 16.61 5.70 12.40
N SER A 515 15.46 5.39 11.82
CA SER A 515 14.29 6.25 11.88
C SER A 515 13.85 6.48 13.33
N ILE A 516 13.32 7.68 13.60
CA ILE A 516 12.76 8.00 14.90
C ILE A 516 11.23 7.82 14.78
N PRO A 517 10.57 7.20 15.75
CA PRO A 517 9.13 7.04 15.70
C PRO A 517 8.42 8.39 15.63
N ASP A 518 7.43 8.46 14.75
CA ASP A 518 6.72 9.69 14.43
C ASP A 518 5.39 9.76 15.22
N PRO A 519 5.17 10.81 16.04
CA PRO A 519 3.94 10.95 16.81
C PRO A 519 2.67 10.95 15.96
N ALA A 520 2.71 11.53 14.75
CA ALA A 520 1.56 11.57 13.86
C ALA A 520 1.25 10.20 13.25
N ILE A 521 2.27 9.41 12.87
CA ILE A 521 2.09 8.02 12.39
C ILE A 521 1.47 7.14 13.48
N ARG A 522 1.99 7.25 14.71
CA ARG A 522 1.45 6.50 15.86
C ARG A 522 -0.01 6.86 16.12
N GLN A 523 -0.33 8.15 16.17
CA GLN A 523 -1.70 8.60 16.43
C GLN A 523 -2.64 8.27 15.27
N ALA A 524 -2.20 8.40 14.01
CA ALA A 524 -2.99 8.03 12.83
C ALA A 524 -3.30 6.52 12.79
N THR A 525 -2.37 5.68 13.26
CA THR A 525 -2.59 4.24 13.37
C THR A 525 -3.64 3.91 14.45
N VAL A 526 -3.63 4.63 15.59
CA VAL A 526 -4.70 4.53 16.61
C VAL A 526 -6.06 4.96 16.03
N ASN A 527 -6.08 6.06 15.28
CA ASN A 527 -7.27 6.59 14.64
C ASN A 527 -7.89 5.61 13.64
N LEU A 528 -7.05 4.98 12.82
CA LEU A 528 -7.46 3.97 11.85
C LEU A 528 -8.12 2.78 12.53
N PHE A 529 -7.45 2.20 13.54
CA PHE A 529 -8.00 1.04 14.25
C PHE A 529 -9.29 1.36 14.97
N ALA A 530 -9.43 2.56 15.54
CA ALA A 530 -10.69 3.00 16.12
C ALA A 530 -11.83 3.03 15.07
N ASP A 531 -11.58 3.54 13.86
CA ASP A 531 -12.56 3.54 12.77
C ASP A 531 -12.85 2.13 12.22
N MET A 532 -11.93 1.18 12.43
CA MET A 532 -12.10 -0.26 12.18
C MET A 532 -12.64 -1.03 13.41
N ASN A 533 -13.14 -0.33 14.43
CA ASN A 533 -13.72 -0.88 15.67
C ASN A 533 -12.77 -1.73 16.54
N ALA A 534 -11.46 -1.53 16.42
CA ALA A 534 -10.45 -2.08 17.29
C ALA A 534 -9.94 -1.01 18.27
N GLN A 535 -9.90 -1.32 19.56
CA GLN A 535 -9.51 -0.37 20.61
C GLN A 535 -8.29 -0.87 21.39
N PRO A 536 -7.38 0.02 21.81
CA PRO A 536 -6.23 -0.36 22.63
C PRO A 536 -6.68 -0.71 24.06
N GLY A 537 -6.16 -1.81 24.62
CA GLY A 537 -6.36 -2.18 26.02
C GLY A 537 -5.50 -1.37 27.00
N THR A 538 -4.38 -0.82 26.51
CA THR A 538 -3.48 0.11 27.21
C THR A 538 -3.02 1.15 26.22
N ILE A 539 -2.68 2.38 26.62
CA ILE A 539 -2.23 3.38 25.64
C ILE A 539 -0.93 4.04 26.08
N GLN A 540 0.04 4.10 25.17
CA GLN A 540 1.31 4.75 25.43
C GLN A 540 1.11 6.26 25.64
N SER A 541 1.94 6.85 26.51
CA SER A 541 1.92 8.29 26.77
C SER A 541 2.09 9.10 25.48
N GLY A 542 1.33 10.19 25.34
CA GLY A 542 1.35 11.05 24.16
C GLY A 542 0.38 10.64 23.06
N LEU A 543 -0.28 9.48 23.18
CA LEU A 543 -1.36 9.06 22.30
C LEU A 543 -2.72 9.26 22.97
N VAL A 544 -3.73 9.49 22.13
CA VAL A 544 -5.12 9.67 22.54
C VAL A 544 -5.96 8.55 21.94
N ALA A 545 -6.72 7.84 22.79
CA ALA A 545 -7.68 6.85 22.32
C ALA A 545 -8.73 7.54 21.45
N ALA A 546 -8.97 7.00 20.26
CA ALA A 546 -9.89 7.56 19.29
C ALA A 546 -11.22 6.82 19.30
N SER A 547 -12.30 7.50 18.95
CA SER A 547 -13.61 6.87 18.73
C SER A 547 -13.80 6.48 17.25
N PRO A 548 -14.60 5.44 16.96
CA PRO A 548 -15.03 5.14 15.60
C PRO A 548 -15.84 6.30 15.01
N SER A 549 -15.91 6.40 13.68
CA SER A 549 -16.82 7.34 13.02
C SER A 549 -18.27 6.95 13.31
N THR A 550 -19.09 7.95 13.60
CA THR A 550 -20.55 7.83 13.69
C THR A 550 -21.25 8.38 12.46
N ASP A 551 -20.48 8.86 11.48
CA ASP A 551 -20.99 9.45 10.27
C ASP A 551 -21.39 8.37 9.26
N THR A 552 -22.68 8.38 8.92
CA THR A 552 -23.30 7.49 7.94
C THR A 552 -23.89 8.26 6.77
N ASP A 553 -23.81 9.60 6.77
CA ASP A 553 -24.43 10.45 5.76
C ASP A 553 -23.46 10.59 4.59
N ALA A 554 -23.80 10.01 3.45
CA ALA A 554 -22.93 10.08 2.28
C ALA A 554 -22.94 11.49 1.63
N PRO A 555 -21.81 11.95 1.08
CA PRO A 555 -21.71 13.26 0.44
C PRO A 555 -22.48 13.30 -0.88
N VAL A 556 -22.73 14.51 -1.37
CA VAL A 556 -23.36 14.74 -2.68
C VAL A 556 -22.39 15.49 -3.59
N ALA A 557 -22.24 15.02 -4.84
CA ALA A 557 -21.51 15.72 -5.89
C ALA A 557 -22.45 16.12 -7.03
N THR A 558 -22.15 17.25 -7.67
CA THR A 558 -22.87 17.75 -8.84
C THR A 558 -21.88 18.22 -9.90
N VAL A 559 -22.19 17.92 -11.16
CA VAL A 559 -21.45 18.47 -12.30
C VAL A 559 -22.10 19.81 -12.68
N THR A 560 -21.28 20.86 -12.82
CA THR A 560 -21.74 22.21 -13.20
C THR A 560 -21.34 22.60 -14.61
N SER A 561 -20.26 22.02 -15.14
CA SER A 561 -19.82 22.23 -16.52
C SER A 561 -19.13 20.97 -17.06
N PRO A 562 -19.32 20.61 -18.35
CA PRO A 562 -20.26 21.20 -19.30
C PRO A 562 -21.73 21.07 -18.87
N ALA A 563 -22.60 21.94 -19.40
CA ALA A 563 -24.04 21.84 -19.18
C ALA A 563 -24.65 20.65 -19.92
N ASP A 564 -25.82 20.18 -19.48
CA ASP A 564 -26.55 19.12 -20.18
C ASP A 564 -26.95 19.54 -21.59
N GLY A 565 -26.72 18.65 -22.56
CA GLY A 565 -26.89 18.91 -23.99
C GLY A 565 -25.77 19.72 -24.64
N ALA A 566 -24.70 20.11 -23.90
CA ALA A 566 -23.57 20.83 -24.48
C ALA A 566 -22.90 20.03 -25.61
N THR A 567 -22.34 20.74 -26.58
CA THR A 567 -21.53 20.13 -27.65
C THR A 567 -20.06 20.47 -27.43
N VAL A 568 -19.21 19.45 -27.49
CA VAL A 568 -17.75 19.58 -27.43
C VAL A 568 -17.11 18.94 -28.67
N GLU A 569 -15.85 19.24 -28.91
CA GLU A 569 -15.11 18.76 -30.08
C GLU A 569 -14.27 17.54 -29.72
N GLN A 570 -14.30 16.50 -30.57
CA GLN A 570 -13.39 15.37 -30.47
C GLN A 570 -11.93 15.83 -30.53
N GLY A 571 -11.07 15.30 -29.65
CA GLY A 571 -9.65 15.61 -29.63
C GLY A 571 -9.28 16.94 -28.96
N VAL A 572 -10.25 17.69 -28.42
CA VAL A 572 -10.02 18.94 -27.68
C VAL A 572 -10.25 18.71 -26.19
N ARG A 573 -9.28 19.10 -25.33
CA ARG A 573 -9.44 18.95 -23.88
C ARG A 573 -10.60 19.80 -23.36
N VAL A 574 -11.47 19.18 -22.58
CA VAL A 574 -12.61 19.77 -21.90
C VAL A 574 -12.37 19.66 -20.40
N THR A 575 -12.51 20.77 -19.67
CA THR A 575 -12.53 20.73 -18.20
C THR A 575 -13.95 20.49 -17.73
N ILE A 576 -14.19 19.32 -17.15
CA ILE A 576 -15.39 19.04 -16.37
C ILE A 576 -15.19 19.65 -14.99
N SER A 577 -16.18 20.38 -14.48
CA SER A 577 -16.13 20.97 -13.14
C SER A 577 -17.44 20.82 -12.41
N GLY A 578 -17.38 20.93 -11.09
CA GLY A 578 -18.54 20.78 -10.23
C GLY A 578 -18.29 21.11 -8.78
N THR A 579 -19.29 20.81 -7.96
CA THR A 579 -19.24 20.99 -6.51
C THR A 579 -19.51 19.68 -5.77
N ALA A 580 -19.03 19.59 -4.53
CA ALA A 580 -19.38 18.51 -3.61
C ALA A 580 -19.53 19.04 -2.18
N ALA A 581 -20.46 18.46 -1.42
CA ALA A 581 -20.72 18.84 -0.04
C ALA A 581 -21.05 17.62 0.82
N ASP A 582 -20.75 17.75 2.11
CA ASP A 582 -21.00 16.75 3.13
C ASP A 582 -21.55 17.43 4.40
N VAL A 583 -22.41 16.73 5.15
CA VAL A 583 -23.07 17.23 6.37
C VAL A 583 -22.64 16.48 7.64
N GLY A 584 -22.11 15.26 7.54
CA GLY A 584 -21.69 14.42 8.67
C GLY A 584 -20.17 14.44 8.93
N GLY A 585 -19.40 14.79 7.91
CA GLY A 585 -17.95 14.81 7.85
C GLY A 585 -17.43 15.79 6.79
N ARG A 586 -16.38 15.38 6.06
CA ARG A 586 -15.71 16.20 5.03
C ARG A 586 -15.58 15.42 3.73
N VAL A 587 -15.78 16.08 2.60
CA VAL A 587 -15.50 15.47 1.28
C VAL A 587 -14.02 15.10 1.15
N ALA A 588 -13.72 13.81 1.13
CA ALA A 588 -12.39 13.21 1.03
C ALA A 588 -12.01 12.73 -0.39
N GLY A 589 -12.94 12.73 -1.33
CA GLY A 589 -12.65 12.45 -2.74
C GLY A 589 -13.83 12.77 -3.63
N VAL A 590 -13.56 13.02 -4.91
CA VAL A 590 -14.57 13.15 -5.95
C VAL A 590 -14.14 12.31 -7.14
N GLU A 591 -15.09 11.59 -7.73
CA GLU A 591 -14.88 10.80 -8.92
C GLU A 591 -15.83 11.23 -10.05
N VAL A 592 -15.37 11.14 -11.28
CA VAL A 592 -16.12 11.42 -12.50
C VAL A 592 -16.19 10.15 -13.35
N SER A 593 -17.36 9.88 -13.90
CA SER A 593 -17.59 8.83 -14.88
C SER A 593 -17.98 9.45 -16.22
N LEU A 594 -17.47 8.88 -17.32
CA LEU A 594 -17.74 9.30 -18.70
C LEU A 594 -18.62 8.30 -19.47
N ASP A 595 -18.99 7.19 -18.85
CA ASP A 595 -19.72 6.06 -19.45
C ASP A 595 -21.01 5.73 -18.70
N GLY A 596 -21.60 6.74 -18.05
CA GLY A 596 -22.85 6.59 -17.32
C GLY A 596 -22.74 5.88 -15.96
N GLY A 597 -21.53 5.73 -15.42
CA GLY A 597 -21.28 5.23 -14.07
C GLY A 597 -20.65 3.84 -14.00
N THR A 598 -20.09 3.34 -15.11
CA THR A 598 -19.43 2.03 -15.17
C THR A 598 -17.99 2.14 -14.68
N ILE A 599 -17.22 3.09 -15.24
CA ILE A 599 -15.85 3.40 -14.83
C ILE A 599 -15.82 4.79 -14.18
N TRP A 600 -15.02 4.92 -13.12
CA TRP A 600 -14.90 6.12 -12.31
C TRP A 600 -13.43 6.53 -12.21
N HIS A 601 -13.16 7.83 -12.37
CA HIS A 601 -11.83 8.41 -12.35
C HIS A 601 -11.74 9.52 -11.30
N GLY A 602 -10.62 9.60 -10.59
CA GLY A 602 -10.41 10.63 -9.57
C GLY A 602 -10.36 12.05 -10.15
N ALA A 603 -11.12 12.97 -9.55
CA ALA A 603 -11.08 14.40 -9.87
C ALA A 603 -10.08 15.14 -8.96
N LYS A 604 -9.62 16.31 -9.41
CA LYS A 604 -8.82 17.24 -8.60
C LYS A 604 -9.72 18.13 -7.78
N GLY A 605 -9.42 18.27 -6.49
CA GLY A 605 -10.20 19.10 -5.56
C GLY A 605 -11.25 18.32 -4.78
N ARG A 606 -11.97 19.04 -3.91
CA ARG A 606 -12.95 18.49 -2.97
C ARG A 606 -14.28 19.22 -3.14
N THR A 607 -14.49 20.30 -2.39
CA THR A 607 -15.71 21.11 -2.45
C THR A 607 -15.96 21.72 -3.83
N ASN A 608 -14.91 22.27 -4.44
CA ASN A 608 -14.88 22.59 -5.86
C ASN A 608 -13.90 21.63 -6.50
N TRP A 609 -14.32 20.99 -7.58
CA TRP A 609 -13.52 19.96 -8.22
C TRP A 609 -13.49 20.13 -9.74
N THR A 610 -12.43 19.61 -10.35
CA THR A 610 -12.25 19.58 -11.79
C THR A 610 -11.71 18.23 -12.26
N TYR A 611 -12.06 17.86 -13.48
CA TYR A 611 -11.54 16.70 -14.18
C TYR A 611 -11.24 17.07 -15.63
N GLU A 612 -10.02 16.79 -16.09
CA GLU A 612 -9.65 17.01 -17.49
C GLU A 612 -10.05 15.80 -18.32
N TRP A 613 -10.91 16.03 -19.32
CA TRP A 613 -11.36 15.02 -20.25
C TRP A 613 -10.87 15.34 -21.66
N LEU A 614 -10.40 14.31 -22.39
CA LEU A 614 -10.07 14.40 -23.80
C LEU A 614 -11.00 13.47 -24.61
N PRO A 615 -12.09 13.98 -25.22
CA PRO A 615 -13.03 13.14 -25.97
C PRO A 615 -12.35 12.46 -27.16
N GLN A 616 -12.32 11.12 -27.19
CA GLN A 616 -11.65 10.35 -28.25
C GLN A 616 -12.60 9.87 -29.35
N ALA A 617 -13.91 9.85 -29.11
CA ALA A 617 -14.92 9.33 -30.04
C ALA A 617 -16.09 10.32 -30.18
N THR A 618 -16.64 10.42 -31.39
CA THR A 618 -17.87 11.18 -31.64
C THR A 618 -19.09 10.44 -31.10
N GLY A 619 -20.17 11.18 -30.86
CA GLY A 619 -21.41 10.66 -30.28
C GLY A 619 -21.68 11.23 -28.90
N GLN A 620 -22.64 10.66 -28.18
CA GLN A 620 -23.04 11.16 -26.88
C GLN A 620 -22.20 10.50 -25.77
N THR A 621 -21.62 11.33 -24.89
CA THR A 621 -20.93 10.90 -23.66
C THR A 621 -21.83 11.22 -22.47
N VAL A 622 -22.02 10.24 -21.57
CA VAL A 622 -22.84 10.41 -20.37
C VAL A 622 -21.94 10.62 -19.17
N ILE A 623 -21.92 11.85 -18.67
CA ILE A 623 -21.09 12.27 -17.55
C ILE A 623 -21.88 12.13 -16.25
N LYS A 624 -21.24 11.57 -15.22
CA LYS A 624 -21.73 11.57 -13.82
C LYS A 624 -20.58 11.92 -12.89
N SER A 625 -20.90 12.41 -11.70
CA SER A 625 -19.95 12.54 -10.58
C SER A 625 -20.46 11.84 -9.33
N ARG A 626 -19.56 11.52 -8.40
CA ARG A 626 -19.89 11.13 -7.02
C ARG A 626 -18.79 11.60 -6.08
N ALA A 627 -19.12 11.76 -4.81
CA ALA A 627 -18.15 12.13 -3.78
C ALA A 627 -17.98 10.99 -2.76
N THR A 628 -16.90 11.04 -2.00
CA THR A 628 -16.66 10.20 -0.83
C THR A 628 -16.24 11.08 0.34
N ASP A 629 -16.74 10.80 1.55
CA ASP A 629 -16.37 11.53 2.75
C ASP A 629 -15.15 10.92 3.46
N ASP A 630 -14.68 11.56 4.54
CA ASP A 630 -13.54 11.13 5.34
C ASP A 630 -13.85 9.98 6.32
N SER A 631 -15.07 9.47 6.30
CA SER A 631 -15.51 8.21 6.91
C SER A 631 -15.61 7.07 5.89
N GLY A 632 -15.36 7.34 4.61
CA GLY A 632 -15.45 6.41 3.50
C GLY A 632 -16.87 6.17 2.97
N ASN A 633 -17.88 6.95 3.37
CA ASN A 633 -19.21 6.81 2.76
C ASN A 633 -19.16 7.36 1.33
N VAL A 634 -19.64 6.56 0.38
CA VAL A 634 -19.66 6.92 -1.04
C VAL A 634 -21.05 7.43 -1.40
N GLY A 635 -21.11 8.67 -1.88
CA GLY A 635 -22.33 9.30 -2.36
C GLY A 635 -22.97 8.58 -3.54
N ALA A 636 -24.28 8.73 -3.68
CA ALA A 636 -24.96 8.33 -4.91
C ALA A 636 -24.38 9.09 -6.10
N ALA A 637 -24.40 8.44 -7.27
CA ALA A 637 -24.04 9.10 -8.52
C ALA A 637 -24.98 10.29 -8.78
N SER A 638 -24.41 11.40 -9.27
CA SER A 638 -25.15 12.58 -9.67
C SER A 638 -26.16 12.26 -10.78
N ALA A 639 -27.08 13.20 -11.04
CA ALA A 639 -27.84 13.19 -12.27
C ALA A 639 -26.89 13.11 -13.48
N SER A 640 -27.30 12.35 -14.50
CA SER A 640 -26.57 12.25 -15.76
C SER A 640 -26.57 13.59 -16.49
N ILE A 641 -25.42 13.95 -17.05
CA ILE A 641 -25.29 15.02 -18.03
C ILE A 641 -24.87 14.40 -19.36
N ALA A 642 -25.63 14.65 -20.42
CA ALA A 642 -25.33 14.20 -21.76
C ALA A 642 -24.57 15.29 -22.53
N VAL A 643 -23.35 14.98 -22.94
CA VAL A 643 -22.53 15.88 -23.77
C VAL A 643 -22.38 15.27 -25.16
N ASN A 644 -22.67 16.07 -26.19
CA ASN A 644 -22.54 15.67 -27.59
C ASN A 644 -21.11 15.93 -28.07
N VAL A 645 -20.37 14.88 -28.40
CA VAL A 645 -19.04 14.99 -29.00
C VAL A 645 -19.21 15.03 -30.52
N GLY A 646 -19.01 16.22 -31.08
CA GLY A 646 -19.00 16.44 -32.52
C GLY A 646 -17.67 16.03 -33.17
N PRO A 647 -17.65 15.78 -34.49
CA PRO A 647 -16.41 15.57 -35.21
C PRO A 647 -15.49 16.78 -35.04
N SER A 648 -14.18 16.50 -35.03
CA SER A 648 -13.17 17.56 -35.05
C SER A 648 -13.36 18.41 -36.31
N ASN A 649 -13.67 19.70 -36.14
CA ASN A 649 -13.79 20.67 -37.23
C ASN A 649 -12.40 21.15 -37.71
N CYS A 650 -11.34 20.77 -37.00
CA CYS A 650 -9.95 21.05 -37.30
C CYS A 650 -9.16 19.73 -37.44
N PRO A 651 -8.22 19.57 -38.39
CA PRO A 651 -7.29 18.43 -38.42
C PRO A 651 -6.19 18.54 -37.34
N CYS A 652 -6.56 18.90 -36.11
CA CYS A 652 -5.68 19.59 -35.15
C CYS A 652 -5.51 18.85 -33.82
N THR A 653 -5.58 17.52 -33.81
CA THR A 653 -4.97 16.75 -32.72
C THR A 653 -3.46 16.98 -32.77
N SER A 654 -2.93 17.70 -31.79
CA SER A 654 -1.49 17.90 -31.65
C SER A 654 -1.06 17.65 -30.20
N LEU A 655 0.20 17.26 -30.00
CA LEU A 655 0.76 16.88 -28.69
C LEU A 655 0.72 17.99 -27.61
N TRP A 656 0.48 19.24 -28.01
CA TRP A 656 0.49 20.45 -27.15
C TRP A 656 -0.80 21.25 -27.33
N ASN A 657 -1.18 22.03 -26.32
CA ASN A 657 -2.27 22.99 -26.46
C ASN A 657 -1.92 24.01 -27.56
N HIS A 658 -2.90 24.34 -28.41
CA HIS A 658 -2.72 25.14 -29.63
C HIS A 658 -2.14 26.53 -29.33
N ASP A 659 -2.46 27.13 -28.17
CA ASP A 659 -2.17 28.56 -27.93
C ASP A 659 -1.62 28.93 -26.53
N THR A 660 -1.52 28.00 -25.57
CA THR A 660 -1.13 28.34 -24.18
C THR A 660 0.20 27.74 -23.73
N THR A 661 0.69 26.70 -24.40
CA THR A 661 1.98 26.10 -24.07
C THR A 661 3.09 26.91 -24.72
N VAL A 662 3.88 27.63 -23.92
CA VAL A 662 5.08 28.36 -24.36
C VAL A 662 6.33 27.74 -23.73
N PRO A 663 7.48 27.68 -24.43
CA PRO A 663 8.73 27.25 -23.81
C PRO A 663 9.10 28.12 -22.61
N ALA A 664 9.56 27.49 -21.52
CA ALA A 664 10.05 28.22 -20.34
C ALA A 664 11.23 29.15 -20.67
N VAL A 665 12.06 28.74 -21.63
CA VAL A 665 13.10 29.56 -22.27
C VAL A 665 12.76 29.66 -23.76
N ILE A 666 12.34 30.85 -24.19
CA ILE A 666 11.88 31.09 -25.56
C ILE A 666 13.06 31.15 -26.54
N ASP A 667 14.23 31.63 -26.10
CA ASP A 667 15.44 31.77 -26.92
C ASP A 667 16.68 31.45 -26.07
N GLY A 668 17.45 30.46 -26.50
CA GLY A 668 18.69 30.05 -25.85
C GLY A 668 19.92 30.86 -26.29
N GLY A 669 19.80 31.73 -27.30
CA GLY A 669 20.87 32.58 -27.82
C GLY A 669 21.88 31.88 -28.74
N ASP A 670 21.59 30.65 -29.19
CA ASP A 670 22.43 29.91 -30.13
C ASP A 670 22.12 30.33 -31.58
N ALA A 671 23.15 30.79 -32.30
CA ALA A 671 23.03 31.26 -33.68
C ALA A 671 23.26 30.17 -34.74
N THR A 672 23.52 28.92 -34.33
CA THR A 672 23.77 27.81 -35.25
C THR A 672 22.47 27.16 -35.75
N ALA A 673 22.49 26.64 -36.98
CA ALA A 673 21.36 25.88 -37.51
C ALA A 673 21.29 24.51 -36.82
N GLN A 674 20.12 24.16 -36.28
CA GLN A 674 19.90 22.92 -35.54
C GLN A 674 18.59 22.25 -35.97
N GLU A 675 18.57 20.92 -35.88
CA GLU A 675 17.34 20.12 -35.98
C GLU A 675 17.01 19.57 -34.59
N ILE A 676 15.87 20.01 -34.04
CA ILE A 676 15.38 19.63 -32.71
C ILE A 676 13.95 19.11 -32.84
N GLY A 677 13.57 18.19 -31.97
CA GLY A 677 12.24 17.59 -32.03
C GLY A 677 11.96 16.67 -30.85
N VAL A 678 10.83 15.99 -30.93
CA VAL A 678 10.38 15.01 -29.93
C VAL A 678 10.21 13.65 -30.59
N LYS A 679 10.45 12.58 -29.84
CA LYS A 679 10.01 11.24 -30.20
C LYS A 679 8.61 11.02 -29.65
N PHE A 680 7.76 10.36 -30.41
CA PHE A 680 6.42 9.98 -29.97
C PHE A 680 6.07 8.59 -30.50
N THR A 681 5.10 7.95 -29.86
CA THR A 681 4.44 6.72 -30.30
C THR A 681 2.94 6.96 -30.34
N SER A 682 2.22 6.18 -31.13
CA SER A 682 0.76 6.22 -31.16
C SER A 682 0.24 4.84 -30.80
N ASP A 683 -0.64 4.78 -29.81
CA ASP A 683 -1.28 3.53 -29.38
C ASP A 683 -2.43 3.10 -30.30
N ILE A 684 -2.82 3.99 -31.23
CA ILE A 684 -3.82 3.75 -32.26
C ILE A 684 -3.29 4.11 -33.65
N ALA A 685 -3.79 3.44 -34.69
CA ALA A 685 -3.49 3.82 -36.07
C ALA A 685 -4.01 5.23 -36.37
N GLY A 686 -3.24 6.03 -37.10
CA GLY A 686 -3.57 7.42 -37.42
C GLY A 686 -2.70 7.98 -38.55
N PHE A 687 -2.85 9.28 -38.82
CA PHE A 687 -2.08 10.00 -39.83
C PHE A 687 -1.35 11.19 -39.22
N ILE A 688 -0.12 11.44 -39.66
CA ILE A 688 0.62 12.66 -39.33
C ILE A 688 0.51 13.61 -40.51
N THR A 689 -0.25 14.69 -40.32
CA THR A 689 -0.55 15.65 -41.40
C THR A 689 0.40 16.84 -41.45
N GLY A 690 1.26 17.02 -40.45
CA GLY A 690 2.16 18.15 -40.36
C GLY A 690 2.95 18.21 -39.06
N VAL A 691 3.75 19.26 -38.93
CA VAL A 691 4.61 19.51 -37.77
C VAL A 691 4.57 20.99 -37.39
N ARG A 692 4.96 21.26 -36.14
CA ARG A 692 5.01 22.61 -35.60
C ARG A 692 6.19 22.80 -34.67
N PHE A 693 6.60 24.06 -34.51
CA PHE A 693 7.61 24.47 -33.53
C PHE A 693 7.25 25.85 -32.97
N TYR A 694 7.79 26.20 -31.81
CA TYR A 694 7.61 27.54 -31.23
C TYR A 694 8.76 28.45 -31.66
N LYS A 695 8.43 29.60 -32.26
CA LYS A 695 9.38 30.55 -32.82
C LYS A 695 9.59 31.75 -31.89
N SER A 696 10.83 32.04 -31.54
CA SER A 696 11.22 33.29 -30.88
C SER A 696 11.38 34.42 -31.90
N ALA A 697 11.43 35.66 -31.43
CA ALA A 697 11.64 36.82 -32.32
C ALA A 697 13.02 36.80 -33.01
N SER A 698 14.04 36.23 -32.34
CA SER A 698 15.40 36.12 -32.87
C SER A 698 15.59 34.92 -33.81
N ASN A 699 14.64 33.97 -33.82
CA ASN A 699 14.73 32.79 -34.67
C ASN A 699 14.35 33.14 -36.11
N THR A 700 15.33 33.66 -36.84
CA THR A 700 15.19 34.12 -38.22
C THR A 700 15.93 33.17 -39.17
N GLY A 701 15.26 32.72 -40.22
CA GLY A 701 15.84 31.78 -41.18
C GLY A 701 14.76 30.95 -41.86
N THR A 702 15.19 30.03 -42.72
CA THR A 702 14.30 29.03 -43.32
C THR A 702 14.14 27.87 -42.36
N HIS A 703 12.91 27.57 -41.96
CA HIS A 703 12.60 26.41 -41.11
C HIS A 703 12.09 25.25 -41.96
N ILE A 704 12.56 24.04 -41.64
CA ILE A 704 12.16 22.79 -42.29
C ILE A 704 11.71 21.84 -41.19
N GLY A 705 10.51 21.29 -41.34
CA GLY A 705 9.97 20.29 -40.44
C GLY A 705 10.13 18.90 -41.04
N ASN A 706 10.78 18.00 -40.32
CA ASN A 706 11.02 16.63 -40.73
C ASN A 706 10.30 15.64 -39.81
N LEU A 707 9.84 14.53 -40.38
CA LEU A 707 9.32 13.38 -39.66
C LEU A 707 10.19 12.16 -39.96
N TRP A 708 10.64 11.48 -38.91
CA TRP A 708 11.57 10.35 -39.00
C TRP A 708 10.96 9.07 -38.41
N SER A 709 11.35 7.92 -38.94
CA SER A 709 11.09 6.62 -38.30
C SER A 709 11.96 6.44 -37.05
N ALA A 710 11.59 5.50 -36.18
CA ALA A 710 12.41 5.12 -35.03
C ALA A 710 13.82 4.61 -35.42
N THR A 711 13.99 4.14 -36.65
CA THR A 711 15.25 3.67 -37.22
C THR A 711 16.05 4.76 -37.96
N GLY A 712 15.57 6.01 -37.96
CA GLY A 712 16.27 7.15 -38.58
C GLY A 712 16.00 7.35 -40.07
N SER A 713 14.95 6.72 -40.63
CA SER A 713 14.55 6.97 -42.03
C SER A 713 13.66 8.20 -42.12
N LEU A 714 13.94 9.13 -43.04
CA LEU A 714 13.09 10.30 -43.28
C LEU A 714 11.77 9.86 -43.94
N LEU A 715 10.65 10.13 -43.28
CA LEU A 715 9.31 9.75 -43.73
C LEU A 715 8.61 10.91 -44.46
N ALA A 716 8.76 12.14 -43.98
CA ALA A 716 8.25 13.34 -44.64
C ALA A 716 9.06 14.60 -44.27
N SER A 717 9.00 15.61 -45.14
CA SER A 717 9.63 16.92 -44.91
C SER A 717 8.76 18.04 -45.51
N ALA A 718 8.72 19.20 -44.86
CA ALA A 718 8.04 20.38 -45.36
C ALA A 718 8.72 21.68 -44.90
N THR A 719 8.84 22.64 -45.81
CA THR A 719 9.40 23.97 -45.51
C THR A 719 8.30 24.92 -45.03
N PHE A 720 8.53 25.61 -43.92
CA PHE A 720 7.62 26.64 -43.41
C PHE A 720 7.71 27.91 -44.29
N SER A 721 6.56 28.44 -44.72
CA SER A 721 6.51 29.53 -45.73
C SER A 721 5.62 30.72 -45.37
N SER A 722 4.89 30.67 -44.25
CA SER A 722 3.96 31.72 -43.80
C SER A 722 4.00 31.90 -42.29
N GLU A 723 5.22 32.07 -41.78
CA GLU A 723 5.45 32.16 -40.34
C GLU A 723 5.16 33.53 -39.76
N SER A 724 4.66 33.58 -38.53
CA SER A 724 4.59 34.80 -37.74
C SER A 724 5.97 35.19 -37.19
N ALA A 725 6.04 36.41 -36.62
CA ALA A 725 7.27 36.91 -35.99
C ALA A 725 7.63 36.15 -34.71
N THR A 726 6.63 35.66 -33.96
CA THR A 726 6.79 34.86 -32.74
C THR A 726 5.62 33.90 -32.58
N GLY A 727 5.78 32.88 -31.74
CA GLY A 727 4.72 31.94 -31.37
C GLY A 727 4.79 30.62 -32.15
N TRP A 728 3.75 29.80 -32.02
CA TRP A 728 3.67 28.53 -32.73
C TRP A 728 3.59 28.72 -34.25
N GLN A 729 4.48 28.04 -34.97
CA GLN A 729 4.47 27.93 -36.43
C GLN A 729 4.05 26.53 -36.80
N GLN A 730 3.27 26.40 -37.88
CA GLN A 730 2.80 25.11 -38.37
C GLN A 730 3.02 24.98 -39.88
N VAL A 731 3.39 23.78 -40.32
CA VAL A 731 3.41 23.40 -41.72
C VAL A 731 2.75 22.04 -41.90
N ARG A 732 2.06 21.85 -43.03
CA ARG A 732 1.50 20.55 -43.43
C ARG A 732 2.46 19.82 -44.34
N PHE A 733 2.51 18.50 -44.23
CA PHE A 733 3.14 17.66 -45.24
C PHE A 733 2.26 17.60 -46.48
N ASN A 734 2.87 17.45 -47.66
CA ASN A 734 2.14 17.32 -48.92
C ASN A 734 1.26 16.06 -48.96
N THR A 735 1.71 15.00 -48.28
CA THR A 735 0.99 13.75 -48.10
C THR A 735 1.01 13.41 -46.61
N PRO A 736 -0.14 13.12 -45.98
CA PRO A 736 -0.16 12.58 -44.62
C PRO A 736 0.63 11.27 -44.54
N VAL A 737 1.46 11.13 -43.49
CA VAL A 737 2.25 9.91 -43.22
C VAL A 737 1.48 8.95 -42.35
#